data_AF-A0AAJ6VWW2-F1
#
_entry.id   AF-A0AAJ6VWW2-F1
#
_cell.length_a   1.000
_cell.length_b   1.000
_cell.length_c   1.000
_cell.angle_alpha   90.00
_cell.angle_beta   90.00
_cell.angle_gamma   90.00
#
_symmetry.space_group_name_H-M   'P 1'
#
loop_
_entity.id
_entity.type
_entity.pdbx_description
1 polymer ?
#
loop_
_entity_poly.entity_id
_entity_poly.type
_entity_poly.pdbx_seq_one_letter_code
_entity_poly.pdbx_strand_id
1 'polypeptide(L)'
;MTRAMTLSKGVKIDHGKKSIGALDYRIIPPDRLTGCVNVGCEHSLDDRVGKRGALTEGVSGLLREEKSKILGSGSFGDVYLVEYSRDHGSYALKIQDKSQYDDPRERAGVIREKKLMHAMQSDFVVKLFFAFQDDTDLYLVMPFAKYGDFSRFKGKSLPEGFVKLYAAQLVLAVEYIHSCRIIHRDLKPANVFIFEDKYLKLGDFGVSKKVLDRTSTFVGPPAYMAPEIIKREEYGKQVDWWGFGLFIYELIFGTHPFSEPDWERMQIMDAIVQNDVILPVREDLDPPVYDLVLRLLEKDKTKRLGTLKNSSDDVKLHQWFSDISFIDVLNKKISVVLKLDPVIPQVVELGDSQEGKSDECLNFFEGAEPAKTTKARANETRIVRVMEQCEALEDYEKFLKCAGARMDSRFKHSKPPTEEIGNFAVEGRLATGLFAEVYLVKYRKDRNSYALKVRARANDTESDARKTAREKKLLNAMESDFVVKVFFGFKDARNSYLVIEHALYGDLTAFLGRHLPEDILKHFSAQIILAIEYLHACRIIHHDLSLENVLIFKDFYIKLGGFRLASKVQSKTSGLIGDPQLHAPEVFLRTGYGKENDWWTLGVMLYRLVFREHPFFDAGSTKLEVISGILSAPLVFPEHDDFSDDSLFCDLLERLLEREVTKRLGASEGGADDVKRHRWFNGISFAEVLAKKRKVFSNLPPKQAIELKTYDFLPREAHVDPGADNPPRASFVARLEGVESALEERYRANECPKEDPRLFKVLGLLGSGVFGEVYQVEKVGDGRLYALKSTAKLFDVEAERRTRPISEKKLLYAMQHAFVLRACFAAQNIGHLFLITEFARYGDFRRLLTMDLRDSVIKLHMAQLVLALEYIHACKIVHRSITPDNVLVFEDLYLKLGDFGNAKRLRLRTTSFIGPIGIMAPEMIKRDEYGTEVDWWALGVFFFEVVFGTHPFDVSHDGEIGIAEAILRKDVKIPKDRIIAPMLSDLILRLLERDRSKRLGGLEGGAEDLMRHEWFTDISFRKLLKKEIPIEIPGLVPVQPEPCPRFVYESDDGADRLPANVSVFEEF
;
A
#
# COMPACT_ATOMS: atom_id res chain seq x y z
N MET A 1 -33.28 -44.31 -17.78
CA MET A 1 -33.76 -44.16 -19.16
C MET A 1 -32.56 -43.79 -20.01
N THR A 2 -31.86 -44.73 -20.64
CA THR A 2 -32.15 -45.48 -21.87
C THR A 2 -31.17 -45.00 -22.96
N ARG A 3 -30.23 -45.91 -23.27
CA ARG A 3 -29.53 -46.18 -24.54
C ARG A 3 -28.70 -45.07 -25.21
N ALA A 4 -27.39 -45.24 -25.46
CA ALA A 4 -26.63 -46.29 -26.16
C ALA A 4 -26.61 -46.11 -27.70
N MET A 5 -25.40 -46.03 -28.28
CA MET A 5 -24.82 -46.98 -29.26
C MET A 5 -23.45 -46.45 -29.74
N THR A 6 -22.30 -47.04 -29.36
CA THR A 6 -21.56 -48.21 -29.90
C THR A 6 -20.84 -48.06 -31.24
N LEU A 7 -19.52 -48.36 -31.17
CA LEU A 7 -18.70 -49.17 -32.10
C LEU A 7 -18.34 -48.54 -33.47
N SER A 8 -17.15 -48.71 -34.06
CA SER A 8 -15.92 -49.45 -33.72
C SER A 8 -14.87 -49.24 -34.82
N LYS A 9 -13.58 -49.33 -34.44
CA LYS A 9 -12.41 -49.94 -35.15
C LYS A 9 -12.24 -49.66 -36.65
N GLY A 10 -11.10 -49.23 -37.18
CA GLY A 10 -9.71 -49.15 -36.73
C GLY A 10 -8.81 -49.20 -37.98
N VAL A 11 -7.55 -48.75 -37.87
CA VAL A 11 -6.33 -49.27 -38.53
C VAL A 11 -5.15 -48.32 -38.21
N LYS A 12 -4.05 -48.90 -37.73
CA LYS A 12 -2.72 -48.31 -37.49
C LYS A 12 -2.00 -48.06 -38.82
N ILE A 13 -1.21 -46.97 -38.96
CA ILE A 13 0.20 -46.96 -39.42
C ILE A 13 0.93 -45.74 -38.82
N ASP A 14 2.19 -45.96 -38.50
CA ASP A 14 3.16 -45.14 -37.75
C ASP A 14 3.94 -44.13 -38.64
N HIS A 15 4.58 -43.17 -37.95
CA HIS A 15 5.70 -42.29 -38.28
C HIS A 15 5.47 -40.79 -38.54
N GLY A 16 5.76 -40.03 -37.47
CA GLY A 16 6.68 -38.90 -37.48
C GLY A 16 6.18 -37.56 -38.05
N LYS A 17 5.75 -36.65 -37.16
CA LYS A 17 6.13 -35.21 -37.17
C LYS A 17 5.42 -34.43 -36.06
N LYS A 18 6.23 -33.74 -35.25
CA LYS A 18 5.97 -32.46 -34.56
C LYS A 18 4.50 -32.11 -34.31
N SER A 19 3.97 -32.48 -33.15
CA SER A 19 2.81 -31.77 -32.60
C SER A 19 3.26 -30.43 -32.03
N ILE A 20 2.93 -29.37 -32.77
CA ILE A 20 2.90 -27.98 -32.29
C ILE A 20 1.85 -27.95 -31.18
N GLY A 21 2.31 -28.03 -29.93
CA GLY A 21 1.46 -27.92 -28.74
C GLY A 21 0.89 -26.51 -28.66
N ALA A 22 -0.42 -26.45 -28.42
CA ALA A 22 -1.23 -25.24 -28.35
C ALA A 22 -0.54 -24.09 -27.59
N LEU A 23 -0.40 -22.95 -28.28
CA LEU A 23 0.05 -21.69 -27.72
C LEU A 23 -1.04 -21.15 -26.79
N ASP A 24 -0.87 -21.35 -25.48
CA ASP A 24 -1.77 -20.83 -24.45
C ASP A 24 -1.32 -19.39 -24.08
N TYR A 25 -1.77 -18.41 -24.86
CA TYR A 25 -1.50 -16.99 -24.62
C TYR A 25 -2.34 -16.50 -23.43
N ARG A 26 -1.71 -16.32 -22.25
CA ARG A 26 -2.34 -15.61 -21.12
C ARG A 26 -2.12 -14.10 -21.22
N ILE A 27 -2.86 -13.51 -22.14
CA ILE A 27 -3.29 -12.11 -22.18
C ILE A 27 -3.86 -11.73 -20.79
N ILE A 28 -3.24 -10.78 -20.08
CA ILE A 28 -3.65 -10.33 -18.73
C ILE A 28 -4.72 -9.24 -18.84
N PRO A 29 -6.00 -9.46 -18.45
CA PRO A 29 -7.06 -8.45 -18.39
C PRO A 29 -6.69 -7.29 -17.46
N PRO A 30 -7.18 -6.06 -17.62
CA PRO A 30 -7.00 -4.91 -16.73
C PRO A 30 -8.25 -4.06 -16.47
N ASP A 31 -9.09 -4.64 -15.69
CA ASP A 31 -9.88 -3.71 -14.94
C ASP A 31 -9.05 -2.93 -13.90
N ARG A 32 -7.85 -2.40 -14.25
CA ARG A 32 -6.97 -1.54 -13.46
C ARG A 32 -6.23 -0.41 -14.20
N LEU A 33 -6.91 0.42 -14.99
CA LEU A 33 -6.33 1.72 -15.36
C LEU A 33 -7.34 2.88 -15.36
N THR A 34 -7.49 3.50 -14.19
CA THR A 34 -7.83 4.93 -14.01
C THR A 34 -7.42 5.36 -12.58
N GLY A 35 -6.14 5.74 -12.39
CA GLY A 35 -5.51 6.21 -11.13
C GLY A 35 -4.78 7.57 -10.91
N CYS A 36 -3.92 8.18 -11.77
CA CYS A 36 -3.19 9.46 -11.53
C CYS A 36 -3.92 10.68 -10.93
N VAL A 37 -3.61 10.95 -9.65
CA VAL A 37 -2.85 12.11 -9.14
C VAL A 37 -3.10 13.50 -9.75
N ASN A 38 -3.49 14.45 -8.89
CA ASN A 38 -2.93 15.80 -8.89
C ASN A 38 -2.46 16.21 -7.49
N VAL A 39 -1.26 16.80 -7.46
CA VAL A 39 -0.50 17.34 -6.32
C VAL A 39 -0.50 18.86 -6.47
N GLY A 40 -0.80 19.65 -5.46
CA GLY A 40 -0.60 21.09 -5.50
C GLY A 40 -0.31 21.64 -4.12
N CYS A 41 0.99 21.78 -3.81
CA CYS A 41 1.51 22.88 -3.01
C CYS A 41 1.25 24.19 -3.83
N GLU A 42 1.15 25.41 -3.30
CA GLU A 42 1.99 26.00 -2.26
C GLU A 42 1.43 27.39 -1.82
N HIS A 43 2.09 27.97 -0.81
CA HIS A 43 1.91 29.32 -0.24
C HIS A 43 1.93 30.46 -1.28
N SER A 44 1.29 31.62 -1.04
CA SER A 44 1.93 32.70 -0.27
C SER A 44 1.06 33.98 -0.22
N LEU A 45 1.44 34.90 0.68
CA LEU A 45 0.82 36.22 0.93
C LEU A 45 1.17 37.24 -0.18
N ASP A 46 0.19 38.09 -0.54
CA ASP A 46 0.21 39.27 -1.44
C ASP A 46 1.39 40.26 -1.17
N ASP A 47 1.87 41.13 -2.08
CA ASP A 47 1.20 41.93 -3.12
C ASP A 47 2.24 42.46 -4.18
N ARG A 48 1.83 42.48 -5.46
CA ARG A 48 2.18 43.30 -6.66
C ARG A 48 3.59 43.90 -6.89
N VAL A 49 4.20 43.59 -8.05
CA VAL A 49 4.18 44.37 -9.33
C VAL A 49 5.10 43.68 -10.38
N GLY A 50 4.51 43.33 -11.53
CA GLY A 50 5.06 43.01 -12.87
C GLY A 50 6.49 42.44 -13.06
N LYS A 51 6.59 41.23 -13.64
CA LYS A 51 7.61 40.83 -14.64
C LYS A 51 7.34 39.41 -15.20
N ARG A 52 7.12 39.32 -16.53
CA ARG A 52 7.29 38.07 -17.30
C ARG A 52 8.79 37.89 -17.52
N GLY A 53 9.37 36.80 -17.01
CA GLY A 53 10.78 36.44 -17.24
C GLY A 53 11.48 35.96 -15.99
N ALA A 54 11.20 34.72 -15.56
CA ALA A 54 12.07 33.85 -14.76
C ALA A 54 11.28 32.58 -14.40
N LEU A 55 11.77 31.41 -14.82
CA LEU A 55 11.36 30.13 -14.23
C LEU A 55 11.84 30.13 -12.76
N THR A 56 10.92 29.87 -11.83
CA THR A 56 11.15 29.97 -10.37
C THR A 56 12.31 29.09 -9.89
N GLU A 57 13.07 29.58 -8.91
CA GLU A 57 14.40 29.09 -8.46
C GLU A 57 14.51 27.58 -8.09
N GLY A 58 13.41 26.85 -7.92
CA GLY A 58 13.40 25.39 -7.72
C GLY A 58 13.56 24.56 -9.01
N VAL A 59 13.23 25.13 -10.18
CA VAL A 59 13.15 24.40 -11.47
C VAL A 59 14.43 24.55 -12.30
N SER A 60 15.10 25.71 -12.20
CA SER A 60 16.36 26.05 -12.88
C SER A 60 17.50 25.04 -12.61
N GLY A 61 17.48 24.37 -11.46
CA GLY A 61 18.53 23.40 -11.09
C GLY A 61 18.40 22.00 -11.71
N LEU A 62 17.25 21.64 -12.29
CA LEU A 62 16.96 20.27 -12.78
C LEU A 62 17.04 20.13 -14.31
N LEU A 63 16.72 21.18 -15.06
CA LEU A 63 16.76 21.19 -16.53
C LEU A 63 17.56 22.43 -16.99
N ARG A 64 18.59 22.24 -17.82
CA ARG A 64 19.32 23.37 -18.40
C ARG A 64 18.46 24.04 -19.47
N GLU A 65 18.06 25.28 -19.23
CA GLU A 65 17.31 26.11 -20.18
C GLU A 65 18.09 26.49 -21.45
N GLU A 66 19.43 26.45 -21.41
CA GLU A 66 20.27 27.03 -22.46
C GLU A 66 20.07 26.47 -23.88
N LYS A 67 19.32 25.36 -24.09
CA LYS A 67 19.05 24.78 -25.42
C LYS A 67 17.68 24.07 -25.57
N SER A 68 16.58 24.60 -25.02
CA SER A 68 15.26 24.00 -25.30
C SER A 68 14.83 24.22 -26.76
N LYS A 69 14.44 23.15 -27.47
CA LYS A 69 13.99 23.22 -28.87
C LYS A 69 12.60 22.61 -29.03
N ILE A 70 11.71 23.24 -29.80
CA ILE A 70 10.35 22.74 -30.01
C ILE A 70 10.40 21.50 -30.91
N LEU A 71 9.77 20.41 -30.46
CA LEU A 71 9.62 19.15 -31.18
C LEU A 71 8.29 19.09 -31.96
N GLY A 72 7.25 19.77 -31.47
CA GLY A 72 5.96 19.90 -32.14
C GLY A 72 4.91 20.61 -31.28
N SER A 73 3.90 21.19 -31.94
CA SER A 73 2.74 21.83 -31.30
C SER A 73 1.50 20.99 -31.60
N GLY A 74 0.86 20.45 -30.56
CA GLY A 74 -0.35 19.63 -30.67
C GLY A 74 -1.60 20.38 -30.21
N SER A 75 -2.77 19.76 -30.37
CA SER A 75 -4.07 20.30 -29.91
C SER A 75 -4.20 20.46 -28.39
N PHE A 76 -3.21 20.00 -27.63
CA PHE A 76 -3.21 19.95 -26.16
C PHE A 76 -1.91 20.51 -25.56
N GLY A 77 -1.17 21.32 -26.33
CA GLY A 77 0.04 22.02 -25.89
C GLY A 77 1.32 21.67 -26.65
N ASP A 78 2.41 22.34 -26.28
CA ASP A 78 3.71 22.28 -26.94
C ASP A 78 4.62 21.19 -26.35
N VAL A 79 5.39 20.53 -27.21
CA VAL A 79 6.36 19.50 -26.81
C VAL A 79 7.77 20.00 -27.07
N TYR A 80 8.62 19.97 -26.05
CA TYR A 80 10.00 20.43 -26.07
C TYR A 80 10.97 19.27 -25.92
N LEU A 81 12.10 19.34 -26.65
CA LEU A 81 13.27 18.54 -26.32
C LEU A 81 14.00 19.21 -25.17
N VAL A 82 14.20 18.46 -24.08
CA VAL A 82 14.92 18.93 -22.91
C VAL A 82 16.02 17.95 -22.55
N GLU A 83 17.14 18.47 -22.05
CA GLU A 83 18.27 17.68 -21.57
C GLU A 83 18.28 17.70 -20.04
N TYR A 84 18.31 16.52 -19.43
CA TYR A 84 18.36 16.44 -17.97
C TYR A 84 19.77 16.67 -17.45
N SER A 85 19.89 17.65 -16.55
CA SER A 85 21.18 18.17 -16.08
C SER A 85 22.07 17.15 -15.35
N ARG A 86 21.52 16.03 -14.85
CA ARG A 86 22.25 15.02 -14.07
C ARG A 86 22.83 13.86 -14.89
N ASP A 87 22.25 13.56 -16.05
CA ASP A 87 22.62 12.41 -16.90
C ASP A 87 22.89 12.76 -18.37
N HIS A 88 22.66 14.02 -18.78
CA HIS A 88 22.73 14.47 -20.17
C HIS A 88 21.79 13.70 -21.13
N GLY A 89 20.75 13.07 -20.58
CA GLY A 89 19.75 12.33 -21.34
C GLY A 89 18.78 13.26 -22.04
N SER A 90 18.37 12.88 -23.25
CA SER A 90 17.35 13.59 -24.05
C SER A 90 15.94 13.12 -23.69
N TYR A 91 15.08 14.06 -23.30
CA TYR A 91 13.70 13.81 -22.91
C TYR A 91 12.73 14.71 -23.69
N ALA A 92 11.50 14.24 -23.88
CA ALA A 92 10.41 15.08 -24.38
C ALA A 92 9.62 15.61 -23.18
N LEU A 93 9.47 16.93 -23.11
CA LEU A 93 8.65 17.63 -22.13
C LEU A 93 7.40 18.15 -22.84
N LYS A 94 6.24 17.55 -22.56
CA LYS A 94 4.94 18.03 -23.04
C LYS A 94 4.36 18.98 -21.99
N ILE A 95 4.08 20.21 -22.40
CA ILE A 95 3.48 21.25 -21.55
C ILE A 95 2.02 21.40 -21.98
N GLN A 96 1.10 21.35 -21.02
CA GLN A 96 -0.34 21.45 -21.29
C GLN A 96 -0.96 22.56 -20.42
N ASP A 97 -1.52 23.57 -21.08
CA ASP A 97 -2.15 24.73 -20.44
C ASP A 97 -3.45 24.32 -19.72
N LYS A 98 -3.51 24.57 -18.41
CA LYS A 98 -4.66 24.20 -17.57
C LYS A 98 -5.93 24.98 -17.92
N SER A 99 -5.80 26.18 -18.48
CA SER A 99 -6.93 27.02 -18.89
C SER A 99 -7.67 26.47 -20.11
N GLN A 100 -7.03 25.63 -20.92
CA GLN A 100 -7.66 24.98 -22.07
C GLN A 100 -8.63 23.86 -21.68
N TYR A 101 -8.69 23.48 -20.39
CA TYR A 101 -9.50 22.36 -19.90
C TYR A 101 -10.61 22.82 -18.96
N ASP A 102 -11.40 23.83 -19.30
CA ASP A 102 -12.49 24.26 -18.42
C ASP A 102 -13.68 23.28 -18.33
N ASP A 103 -13.89 22.42 -19.34
CA ASP A 103 -14.87 21.32 -19.26
C ASP A 103 -14.32 20.19 -18.34
N PRO A 104 -15.06 19.81 -17.28
CA PRO A 104 -14.71 18.69 -16.40
C PRO A 104 -14.39 17.37 -17.14
N ARG A 105 -14.96 17.13 -18.31
CA ARG A 105 -14.72 15.93 -19.13
C ARG A 105 -13.33 15.92 -19.77
N GLU A 106 -12.84 17.09 -20.17
CA GLU A 106 -11.51 17.25 -20.75
C GLU A 106 -10.43 17.15 -19.68
N ARG A 107 -10.65 17.75 -18.49
CA ARG A 107 -9.79 17.54 -17.30
C ARG A 107 -9.69 16.06 -16.93
N ALA A 108 -10.82 15.36 -16.94
CA ALA A 108 -10.84 13.92 -16.69
C ALA A 108 -10.09 13.12 -17.77
N GLY A 109 -10.01 13.61 -19.01
CA GLY A 109 -9.22 13.06 -20.11
C GLY A 109 -7.72 13.16 -19.86
N VAL A 110 -7.22 14.36 -19.55
CA VAL A 110 -5.80 14.61 -19.24
C VAL A 110 -5.34 13.82 -18.02
N ILE A 111 -6.15 13.84 -16.96
CA ILE A 111 -5.89 13.03 -15.78
C ILE A 111 -5.82 11.55 -16.18
N ARG A 112 -6.79 11.05 -16.96
CA ARG A 112 -6.84 9.66 -17.47
C ARG A 112 -5.58 9.28 -18.25
N GLU A 113 -5.13 10.12 -19.17
CA GLU A 113 -3.90 9.94 -19.96
C GLU A 113 -2.70 9.73 -19.04
N LYS A 114 -2.51 10.61 -18.05
CA LYS A 114 -1.47 10.46 -17.01
C LYS A 114 -1.62 9.12 -16.27
N LYS A 115 -2.85 8.77 -15.85
CA LYS A 115 -3.14 7.51 -15.13
C LYS A 115 -2.76 6.27 -15.94
N LEU A 116 -3.14 6.27 -17.21
CA LEU A 116 -2.87 5.21 -18.16
C LEU A 116 -1.37 5.07 -18.38
N MET A 117 -0.70 6.15 -18.79
CA MET A 117 0.72 6.14 -19.12
C MET A 117 1.63 5.78 -17.94
N HIS A 118 1.23 6.09 -16.71
CA HIS A 118 2.01 5.73 -15.52
C HIS A 118 1.92 4.23 -15.18
N ALA A 119 0.74 3.61 -15.31
CA ALA A 119 0.56 2.21 -14.92
C ALA A 119 0.74 1.19 -16.06
N MET A 120 0.84 1.63 -17.33
CA MET A 120 1.21 0.75 -18.44
C MET A 120 2.71 0.43 -18.42
N GLN A 121 3.01 -0.85 -18.33
CA GLN A 121 4.36 -1.41 -18.34
C GLN A 121 4.56 -2.31 -19.57
N SER A 122 4.76 -1.68 -20.72
CA SER A 122 5.15 -2.36 -21.96
C SER A 122 6.32 -1.63 -22.63
N ASP A 123 7.19 -2.38 -23.30
CA ASP A 123 8.29 -1.80 -24.07
C ASP A 123 7.83 -1.21 -25.41
N PHE A 124 6.58 -1.47 -25.81
CA PHE A 124 5.93 -0.98 -27.02
C PHE A 124 4.87 0.10 -26.74
N VAL A 125 4.82 0.63 -25.51
CA VAL A 125 3.92 1.73 -25.10
C VAL A 125 4.75 2.84 -24.45
N VAL A 126 4.45 4.11 -24.77
CA VAL A 126 5.15 5.27 -24.21
C VAL A 126 4.87 5.36 -22.72
N LYS A 127 5.95 5.39 -21.92
CA LYS A 127 5.89 5.52 -20.45
C LYS A 127 6.04 6.97 -20.05
N LEU A 128 5.38 7.35 -18.96
CA LEU A 128 5.58 8.62 -18.28
C LEU A 128 6.71 8.48 -17.25
N PHE A 129 7.81 9.23 -17.38
CA PHE A 129 8.91 9.18 -16.41
C PHE A 129 8.64 10.04 -15.19
N PHE A 130 8.24 11.29 -15.41
CA PHE A 130 7.91 12.25 -14.36
C PHE A 130 6.75 13.13 -14.82
N ALA A 131 5.98 13.63 -13.86
CA ALA A 131 5.01 14.69 -14.10
C ALA A 131 5.00 15.66 -12.93
N PHE A 132 4.93 16.94 -13.24
CA PHE A 132 4.86 18.03 -12.28
C PHE A 132 3.92 19.12 -12.84
N GLN A 133 3.59 20.11 -12.03
CA GLN A 133 2.70 21.20 -12.42
C GLN A 133 3.04 22.47 -11.64
N ASP A 134 2.73 23.62 -12.21
CA ASP A 134 2.68 24.91 -11.52
C ASP A 134 1.24 25.43 -11.54
N ASP A 135 1.00 26.73 -11.34
CA ASP A 135 -0.37 27.27 -11.33
C ASP A 135 -1.04 27.27 -12.71
N THR A 136 -0.27 27.31 -13.80
CA THR A 136 -0.79 27.51 -15.16
C THR A 136 -0.74 26.24 -16.02
N ASP A 137 0.27 25.39 -15.82
CA ASP A 137 0.62 24.35 -16.77
C ASP A 137 0.87 22.98 -16.11
N LEU A 138 0.61 21.93 -16.89
CA LEU A 138 0.96 20.54 -16.59
C LEU A 138 2.17 20.13 -17.42
N TYR A 139 3.18 19.57 -16.76
CA TYR A 139 4.45 19.17 -17.37
C TYR A 139 4.60 17.65 -17.33
N LEU A 140 4.68 17.02 -18.51
CA LEU A 140 4.83 15.57 -18.65
C LEU A 140 6.19 15.25 -19.29
N VAL A 141 7.06 14.59 -18.53
CA VAL A 141 8.38 14.16 -19.00
C VAL A 141 8.31 12.72 -19.48
N MET A 142 8.62 12.51 -20.75
CA MET A 142 8.56 11.22 -21.43
C MET A 142 9.84 10.96 -22.24
N PRO A 143 10.14 9.70 -22.61
CA PRO A 143 11.32 9.41 -23.41
C PRO A 143 11.24 10.13 -24.77
N PHE A 144 12.37 10.64 -25.24
CA PHE A 144 12.43 11.31 -26.54
C PHE A 144 12.38 10.31 -27.70
N ALA A 145 11.39 10.45 -28.59
CA ALA A 145 11.29 9.68 -29.82
C ALA A 145 12.25 10.24 -30.88
N LYS A 146 13.51 9.78 -30.85
CA LYS A 146 14.62 10.27 -31.69
C LYS A 146 14.29 10.35 -33.19
N TYR A 147 13.42 9.46 -33.68
CA TYR A 147 13.05 9.39 -35.10
C TYR A 147 11.62 9.86 -35.40
N GLY A 148 10.94 10.47 -34.42
CA GLY A 148 9.59 11.02 -34.57
C GLY A 148 8.49 9.95 -34.64
N ASP A 149 7.32 10.33 -35.12
CA ASP A 149 6.17 9.44 -35.33
C ASP A 149 6.01 8.99 -36.79
N PHE A 150 5.11 8.02 -37.03
CA PHE A 150 4.90 7.44 -38.36
C PHE A 150 4.17 8.36 -39.35
N SER A 151 3.56 9.47 -38.93
CA SER A 151 2.90 10.40 -39.86
C SER A 151 3.88 11.03 -40.87
N ARG A 152 5.18 11.06 -40.56
CA ARG A 152 6.24 11.50 -41.47
C ARG A 152 6.39 10.66 -42.74
N PHE A 153 5.78 9.47 -42.76
CA PHE A 153 5.73 8.57 -43.91
C PHE A 153 4.44 8.71 -44.72
N LYS A 154 3.51 9.59 -44.32
CA LYS A 154 2.32 9.89 -45.11
C LYS A 154 2.72 10.36 -46.51
N GLY A 155 2.04 9.84 -47.53
CA GLY A 155 2.39 10.08 -48.94
C GLY A 155 3.57 9.25 -49.44
N LYS A 156 4.19 8.40 -48.61
CA LYS A 156 5.30 7.52 -49.00
C LYS A 156 4.91 6.06 -48.85
N SER A 157 5.24 5.26 -49.85
CA SER A 157 5.19 3.80 -49.76
C SER A 157 6.46 3.26 -49.11
N LEU A 158 6.33 2.42 -48.10
CA LEU A 158 7.44 1.77 -47.43
C LEU A 158 7.60 0.31 -47.90
N PRO A 159 8.82 -0.26 -47.84
CA PRO A 159 9.04 -1.66 -48.17
C PRO A 159 8.22 -2.59 -47.26
N GLU A 160 7.64 -3.64 -47.82
CA GLU A 160 6.77 -4.55 -47.07
C GLU A 160 7.44 -5.11 -45.82
N GLY A 161 8.69 -5.57 -45.92
CA GLY A 161 9.42 -6.12 -44.76
C GLY A 161 9.59 -5.12 -43.61
N PHE A 162 9.68 -3.82 -43.92
CA PHE A 162 9.69 -2.77 -42.90
C PHE A 162 8.33 -2.64 -42.23
N VAL A 163 7.27 -2.53 -43.04
CA VAL A 163 5.91 -2.41 -42.52
C VAL A 163 5.55 -3.64 -41.70
N LYS A 164 5.90 -4.84 -42.15
CA LYS A 164 5.68 -6.11 -41.47
C LYS A 164 6.32 -6.14 -40.08
N LEU A 165 7.58 -5.69 -39.95
CA LEU A 165 8.28 -5.67 -38.66
C LEU A 165 7.66 -4.68 -37.67
N TYR A 166 7.29 -3.47 -38.11
CA TYR A 166 6.65 -2.50 -37.21
C TYR A 166 5.18 -2.85 -36.95
N ALA A 167 4.47 -3.45 -37.92
CA ALA A 167 3.14 -4.00 -37.71
C ALA A 167 3.18 -5.10 -36.63
N ALA A 168 4.17 -5.99 -36.66
CA ALA A 168 4.35 -7.01 -35.62
C ALA A 168 4.58 -6.39 -34.22
N GLN A 169 5.35 -5.31 -34.14
CA GLN A 169 5.54 -4.57 -32.88
C GLN A 169 4.25 -3.89 -32.40
N LEU A 170 3.46 -3.33 -33.32
CA LEU A 170 2.20 -2.66 -33.01
C LEU A 170 1.14 -3.66 -32.58
N VAL A 171 1.12 -4.88 -33.14
CA VAL A 171 0.28 -6.00 -32.66
C VAL A 171 0.60 -6.30 -31.20
N LEU A 172 1.88 -6.34 -30.79
CA LEU A 172 2.26 -6.54 -29.40
C LEU A 172 1.83 -5.38 -28.49
N ALA A 173 1.87 -4.14 -28.99
CA ALA A 173 1.36 -2.98 -28.25
C ALA A 173 -0.16 -3.06 -28.06
N VAL A 174 -0.92 -3.34 -29.13
CA VAL A 174 -2.38 -3.49 -29.13
C VAL A 174 -2.81 -4.67 -28.27
N GLU A 175 -2.16 -5.82 -28.42
CA GLU A 175 -2.36 -6.99 -27.55
C GLU A 175 -2.11 -6.63 -26.10
N TYR A 176 -1.03 -5.89 -25.79
CA TYR A 176 -0.78 -5.46 -24.42
C TYR A 176 -1.89 -4.57 -23.88
N ILE A 177 -2.34 -3.54 -24.61
CA ILE A 177 -3.43 -2.65 -24.16
C ILE A 177 -4.81 -3.30 -24.21
N HIS A 178 -5.02 -4.38 -24.96
CA HIS A 178 -6.29 -5.14 -25.01
C HIS A 178 -6.35 -6.26 -24.00
N SER A 179 -5.20 -6.94 -23.81
CA SER A 179 -4.91 -7.67 -22.59
C SER A 179 -5.23 -6.73 -21.50
N CYS A 180 -4.73 -5.52 -21.62
CA CYS A 180 -5.13 -4.46 -20.81
C CYS A 180 -6.48 -3.75 -21.17
N ARG A 181 -7.64 -4.42 -21.48
CA ARG A 181 -9.08 -3.92 -21.40
C ARG A 181 -9.22 -2.39 -21.55
N ILE A 182 -8.39 -1.83 -22.40
CA ILE A 182 -8.21 -0.43 -22.70
C ILE A 182 -8.31 -0.43 -24.19
N ILE A 183 -9.23 0.38 -24.68
CA ILE A 183 -9.41 0.60 -26.09
C ILE A 183 -8.71 1.92 -26.39
N HIS A 184 -7.79 1.92 -27.36
CA HIS A 184 -7.01 3.09 -27.72
C HIS A 184 -7.91 4.17 -28.33
N ARG A 185 -8.74 3.77 -29.31
CA ARG A 185 -9.73 4.58 -30.05
C ARG A 185 -9.19 5.71 -30.93
N ASP A 186 -7.89 5.89 -30.96
CA ASP A 186 -7.20 6.85 -31.85
C ASP A 186 -5.88 6.26 -32.40
N LEU A 187 -5.94 5.02 -32.90
CA LEU A 187 -4.77 4.36 -33.49
C LEU A 187 -4.57 4.89 -34.91
N LYS A 188 -3.52 5.70 -35.08
CA LYS A 188 -3.12 6.34 -36.34
C LYS A 188 -1.59 6.50 -36.39
N PRO A 189 -0.98 6.71 -37.57
CA PRO A 189 0.47 6.88 -37.70
C PRO A 189 1.06 7.97 -36.79
N ALA A 190 0.35 9.07 -36.55
CA ALA A 190 0.81 10.16 -35.69
C ALA A 190 0.99 9.79 -34.20
N ASN A 191 0.35 8.70 -33.76
CA ASN A 191 0.38 8.25 -32.36
C ASN A 191 1.33 7.06 -32.14
N VAL A 192 2.09 6.66 -33.17
CA VAL A 192 3.08 5.59 -33.12
C VAL A 192 4.46 6.21 -33.31
N PHE A 193 5.34 6.07 -32.32
CA PHE A 193 6.62 6.79 -32.25
C PHE A 193 7.81 5.84 -32.39
N ILE A 194 8.90 6.28 -33.02
CA ILE A 194 10.13 5.51 -33.23
C ILE A 194 11.26 6.05 -32.34
N PHE A 195 11.79 5.19 -31.48
CA PHE A 195 12.79 5.54 -30.47
C PHE A 195 14.22 5.24 -30.92
N GLU A 196 15.20 5.64 -30.11
CA GLU A 196 16.63 5.49 -30.42
C GLU A 196 17.05 4.04 -30.67
N ASP A 197 16.41 3.06 -30.02
CA ASP A 197 16.60 1.63 -30.25
C ASP A 197 15.96 1.14 -31.56
N LYS A 198 15.31 2.03 -32.31
CA LYS A 198 14.52 1.80 -33.52
C LYS A 198 13.27 0.94 -33.30
N TYR A 199 12.87 0.73 -32.06
CA TYR A 199 11.60 0.09 -31.76
C TYR A 199 10.50 1.14 -31.68
N LEU A 200 9.28 0.75 -32.07
CA LEU A 200 8.13 1.61 -31.91
C LEU A 200 7.63 1.61 -30.47
N LYS A 201 6.96 2.70 -30.08
CA LYS A 201 6.03 2.70 -28.96
C LYS A 201 4.76 3.46 -29.32
N LEU A 202 3.62 2.90 -28.94
CA LEU A 202 2.31 3.54 -29.03
C LEU A 202 2.17 4.60 -27.94
N GLY A 203 1.77 5.82 -28.31
CA GLY A 203 1.54 6.94 -27.41
C GLY A 203 0.20 7.63 -27.65
N ASP A 204 -0.04 8.74 -26.95
CA ASP A 204 -1.27 9.54 -26.98
C ASP A 204 -2.54 8.79 -26.54
N PHE A 205 -2.75 8.74 -25.21
CA PHE A 205 -3.87 8.04 -24.58
C PHE A 205 -5.03 8.99 -24.19
N GLY A 206 -5.09 10.20 -24.75
CA GLY A 206 -6.04 11.25 -24.36
C GLY A 206 -7.52 10.85 -24.50
N VAL A 207 -7.84 10.05 -25.51
CA VAL A 207 -9.20 9.51 -25.73
C VAL A 207 -9.32 8.01 -25.42
N SER A 208 -8.30 7.39 -24.83
CA SER A 208 -8.36 5.97 -24.48
C SER A 208 -9.29 5.72 -23.28
N LYS A 209 -9.87 4.51 -23.22
CA LYS A 209 -10.82 4.16 -22.17
C LYS A 209 -10.72 2.70 -21.77
N LYS A 210 -10.77 2.47 -20.47
CA LYS A 210 -10.88 1.15 -19.86
C LYS A 210 -12.33 0.66 -19.89
N VAL A 211 -12.57 -0.53 -20.44
CA VAL A 211 -13.92 -1.05 -20.73
C VAL A 211 -14.00 -2.52 -20.37
N LEU A 212 -14.97 -2.88 -19.53
CA LEU A 212 -15.28 -4.26 -19.14
C LEU A 212 -15.70 -5.09 -20.37
N ASP A 213 -16.72 -4.63 -21.11
CA ASP A 213 -17.22 -5.28 -22.32
C ASP A 213 -17.44 -4.31 -23.51
N ARG A 214 -18.27 -3.27 -23.36
CA ARG A 214 -18.65 -2.35 -24.46
C ARG A 214 -18.75 -0.88 -24.05
N THR A 215 -18.69 0.01 -25.03
CA THR A 215 -18.92 1.46 -24.89
C THR A 215 -19.59 2.02 -26.15
N SER A 216 -20.21 3.20 -26.06
CA SER A 216 -20.95 3.85 -27.16
C SER A 216 -20.53 5.32 -27.40
N THR A 217 -19.36 5.72 -26.91
CA THR A 217 -18.89 7.12 -26.99
C THR A 217 -18.37 7.43 -28.38
N PHE A 218 -18.85 8.52 -29.00
CA PHE A 218 -18.37 9.00 -30.30
C PHE A 218 -17.07 9.80 -30.11
N VAL A 219 -15.90 9.21 -30.43
CA VAL A 219 -14.56 9.81 -30.28
C VAL A 219 -13.60 9.32 -31.35
N GLY A 220 -12.50 10.05 -31.56
CA GLY A 220 -11.46 9.76 -32.54
C GLY A 220 -11.44 10.77 -33.71
N PRO A 221 -10.39 10.78 -34.54
CA PRO A 221 -10.38 11.56 -35.76
C PRO A 221 -11.23 10.88 -36.83
N PRO A 222 -12.10 11.61 -37.56
CA PRO A 222 -13.07 11.05 -38.51
C PRO A 222 -12.51 9.99 -39.48
N ALA A 223 -11.33 10.22 -40.05
CA ALA A 223 -10.72 9.33 -41.03
C ALA A 223 -10.33 7.95 -40.47
N TYR A 224 -10.03 7.86 -39.17
CA TYR A 224 -9.57 6.62 -38.53
C TYR A 224 -10.66 5.95 -37.68
N MET A 225 -11.88 6.49 -37.64
CA MET A 225 -12.99 5.89 -36.90
C MET A 225 -13.44 4.60 -37.59
N ALA A 226 -13.72 3.56 -36.78
CA ALA A 226 -14.35 2.34 -37.29
C ALA A 226 -15.82 2.58 -37.68
N PRO A 227 -16.39 1.83 -38.66
CA PRO A 227 -17.76 2.01 -39.14
C PRO A 227 -18.81 1.98 -38.01
N GLU A 228 -18.61 1.12 -37.00
CA GLU A 228 -19.52 1.00 -35.86
C GLU A 228 -19.50 2.23 -34.93
N ILE A 229 -18.39 2.97 -34.84
CA ILE A 229 -18.33 4.25 -34.09
C ILE A 229 -19.14 5.31 -34.83
N ILE A 230 -18.99 5.37 -36.16
CA ILE A 230 -19.71 6.31 -37.03
C ILE A 230 -21.22 6.05 -36.98
N LYS A 231 -21.62 4.79 -37.03
CA LYS A 231 -23.03 4.35 -36.90
C LYS A 231 -23.61 4.51 -35.48
N ARG A 232 -22.81 4.98 -34.51
CA ARG A 232 -23.18 5.10 -33.09
C ARG A 232 -23.65 3.78 -32.45
N GLU A 233 -23.13 2.67 -32.95
CA GLU A 233 -23.36 1.36 -32.35
C GLU A 233 -22.48 1.17 -31.12
N GLU A 234 -22.84 0.21 -30.27
CA GLU A 234 -21.91 -0.25 -29.23
C GLU A 234 -20.69 -0.94 -29.85
N TYR A 235 -19.53 -0.65 -29.28
CA TYR A 235 -18.26 -1.20 -29.71
C TYR A 235 -17.36 -1.54 -28.52
N GLY A 236 -16.35 -2.35 -28.79
CA GLY A 236 -15.33 -2.80 -27.85
C GLY A 236 -13.94 -2.73 -28.49
N LYS A 237 -13.06 -3.64 -28.12
CA LYS A 237 -11.64 -3.69 -28.54
C LYS A 237 -11.44 -3.76 -30.07
N GLN A 238 -12.45 -4.22 -30.82
CA GLN A 238 -12.40 -4.39 -32.27
C GLN A 238 -12.07 -3.12 -33.08
N VAL A 239 -12.29 -1.94 -32.51
CA VAL A 239 -12.07 -0.67 -33.22
C VAL A 239 -10.59 -0.36 -33.39
N ASP A 240 -9.73 -0.89 -32.50
CA ASP A 240 -8.29 -0.70 -32.63
C ASP A 240 -7.70 -1.61 -33.73
N TRP A 241 -8.31 -2.77 -34.02
CA TRP A 241 -7.92 -3.61 -35.15
C TRP A 241 -8.26 -2.99 -36.51
N TRP A 242 -9.35 -2.21 -36.57
CA TRP A 242 -9.64 -1.37 -37.72
C TRP A 242 -8.55 -0.31 -37.93
N GLY A 243 -8.20 0.44 -36.88
CA GLY A 243 -7.12 1.42 -36.93
C GLY A 243 -5.76 0.79 -37.30
N PHE A 244 -5.49 -0.43 -36.83
CA PHE A 244 -4.30 -1.20 -37.20
C PHE A 244 -4.29 -1.56 -38.70
N GLY A 245 -5.43 -1.94 -39.27
CA GLY A 245 -5.58 -2.16 -40.71
C GLY A 245 -5.29 -0.89 -41.53
N LEU A 246 -5.81 0.26 -41.07
CA LEU A 246 -5.53 1.55 -41.70
C LEU A 246 -4.05 1.94 -41.61
N PHE A 247 -3.41 1.66 -40.48
CA PHE A 247 -1.98 1.88 -40.29
C PHE A 247 -1.13 1.07 -41.29
N ILE A 248 -1.41 -0.22 -41.46
CA ILE A 248 -0.70 -1.05 -42.46
C ILE A 248 -0.96 -0.52 -43.87
N TYR A 249 -2.22 -0.25 -44.21
CA TYR A 249 -2.59 0.27 -45.52
C TYR A 249 -1.82 1.54 -45.85
N GLU A 250 -1.84 2.53 -44.95
CA GLU A 250 -1.23 3.84 -45.19
C GLU A 250 0.30 3.76 -45.33
N LEU A 251 0.97 2.87 -44.60
CA LEU A 251 2.42 2.68 -44.74
C LEU A 251 2.81 1.91 -46.01
N ILE A 252 1.97 1.01 -46.50
CA ILE A 252 2.22 0.26 -47.74
C ILE A 252 1.92 1.12 -48.96
N PHE A 253 0.71 1.69 -49.03
CA PHE A 253 0.22 2.37 -50.22
C PHE A 253 0.50 3.89 -50.20
N GLY A 254 0.88 4.46 -49.06
CA GLY A 254 1.19 5.88 -48.91
C GLY A 254 -0.04 6.79 -48.84
N THR A 255 -1.25 6.26 -49.06
CA THR A 255 -2.52 7.00 -49.07
C THR A 255 -3.52 6.36 -48.10
N HIS A 256 -4.60 7.08 -47.79
CA HIS A 256 -5.67 6.59 -46.91
C HIS A 256 -6.83 5.99 -47.75
N PRO A 257 -7.37 4.81 -47.40
CA PRO A 257 -8.33 4.09 -48.28
C PRO A 257 -9.70 4.76 -48.42
N PHE A 258 -10.06 5.65 -47.48
CA PHE A 258 -11.38 6.31 -47.42
C PHE A 258 -11.30 7.84 -47.41
N SER A 259 -10.17 8.42 -47.81
CA SER A 259 -10.00 9.87 -47.82
C SER A 259 -9.33 10.31 -49.11
N GLU A 260 -9.97 11.24 -49.80
CA GLU A 260 -9.38 11.99 -50.90
C GLU A 260 -8.98 13.39 -50.42
N PRO A 261 -8.08 14.07 -51.16
CA PRO A 261 -7.89 15.50 -51.02
C PRO A 261 -9.25 16.22 -51.10
N ASP A 262 -9.46 17.22 -50.24
CA ASP A 262 -10.66 18.06 -50.18
C ASP A 262 -11.96 17.41 -49.69
N TRP A 263 -11.97 16.13 -49.33
CA TRP A 263 -13.16 15.54 -48.71
C TRP A 263 -13.42 16.09 -47.31
N GLU A 264 -14.66 16.52 -47.09
CA GLU A 264 -15.13 16.96 -45.78
C GLU A 264 -15.35 15.78 -44.83
N ARG A 265 -15.39 16.06 -43.52
CA ARG A 265 -15.51 15.05 -42.45
C ARG A 265 -16.67 14.08 -42.67
N MET A 266 -17.83 14.56 -43.13
CA MET A 266 -19.01 13.71 -43.37
C MET A 266 -18.82 12.79 -44.58
N GLN A 267 -18.19 13.28 -45.65
CA GLN A 267 -17.91 12.47 -46.85
C GLN A 267 -16.96 11.32 -46.54
N ILE A 268 -15.94 11.57 -45.71
CA ILE A 268 -15.01 10.55 -45.23
C ILE A 268 -15.75 9.50 -44.38
N MET A 269 -16.61 9.93 -43.44
CA MET A 269 -17.38 9.02 -42.60
C MET A 269 -18.36 8.16 -43.43
N ASP A 270 -19.00 8.75 -44.43
CA ASP A 270 -19.89 8.04 -45.36
C ASP A 270 -19.10 7.02 -46.18
N ALA A 271 -17.92 7.37 -46.69
CA ALA A 271 -17.06 6.45 -47.43
C ALA A 271 -16.60 5.27 -46.57
N ILE A 272 -16.23 5.49 -45.31
CA ILE A 272 -15.88 4.42 -44.36
C ILE A 272 -17.05 3.43 -44.20
N VAL A 273 -18.28 3.92 -44.16
CA VAL A 273 -19.47 3.06 -43.99
C VAL A 273 -19.88 2.38 -45.29
N GLN A 274 -19.81 3.08 -46.44
CA GLN A 274 -20.43 2.66 -47.69
C GLN A 274 -19.45 2.05 -48.71
N ASN A 275 -18.25 2.61 -48.86
CA ASN A 275 -17.33 2.21 -49.93
C ASN A 275 -16.50 0.98 -49.57
N ASP A 276 -16.27 0.09 -50.54
CA ASP A 276 -15.39 -1.05 -50.34
C ASP A 276 -13.91 -0.62 -50.30
N VAL A 277 -13.08 -1.38 -49.59
CA VAL A 277 -11.63 -1.14 -49.52
C VAL A 277 -11.00 -1.51 -50.85
N ILE A 278 -10.39 -0.53 -51.52
CA ILE A 278 -9.64 -0.75 -52.76
C ILE A 278 -8.16 -0.91 -52.41
N LEU A 279 -7.57 -2.03 -52.78
CA LEU A 279 -6.13 -2.28 -52.64
C LEU A 279 -5.44 -2.14 -54.01
N PRO A 280 -4.58 -1.12 -54.21
CA PRO A 280 -3.80 -1.00 -55.43
C PRO A 280 -2.90 -2.22 -55.65
N VAL A 281 -2.95 -2.82 -56.83
CA VAL A 281 -2.08 -3.96 -57.15
C VAL A 281 -0.64 -3.47 -57.34
N ARG A 282 0.28 -4.12 -56.63
CA ARG A 282 1.72 -3.90 -56.70
C ARG A 282 2.45 -5.23 -56.80
N GLU A 283 3.36 -5.32 -57.76
CA GLU A 283 4.12 -6.53 -58.06
C GLU A 283 5.17 -6.87 -56.99
N ASP A 284 5.59 -5.87 -56.20
CA ASP A 284 6.61 -6.01 -55.16
C ASP A 284 6.06 -6.43 -53.78
N LEU A 285 4.74 -6.69 -53.69
CA LEU A 285 4.07 -7.08 -52.45
C LEU A 285 3.62 -8.55 -52.47
N ASP A 286 3.81 -9.24 -51.36
CA ASP A 286 3.38 -10.62 -51.20
C ASP A 286 1.85 -10.72 -51.07
N PRO A 287 1.17 -11.68 -51.75
CA PRO A 287 -0.28 -11.85 -51.67
C PRO A 287 -0.90 -11.86 -50.25
N PRO A 288 -0.25 -12.44 -49.21
CA PRO A 288 -0.76 -12.41 -47.84
C PRO A 288 -0.96 -11.01 -47.25
N VAL A 289 -0.28 -9.96 -47.73
CA VAL A 289 -0.48 -8.61 -47.20
C VAL A 289 -1.85 -8.07 -47.55
N TYR A 290 -2.32 -8.35 -48.78
CA TYR A 290 -3.63 -7.94 -49.25
C TYR A 290 -4.75 -8.63 -48.46
N ASP A 291 -4.63 -9.95 -48.23
CA ASP A 291 -5.60 -10.71 -47.43
C ASP A 291 -5.66 -10.18 -45.98
N LEU A 292 -4.50 -9.89 -45.38
CA LEU A 292 -4.46 -9.34 -44.02
C LEU A 292 -5.21 -8.01 -43.91
N VAL A 293 -4.92 -7.08 -44.81
CA VAL A 293 -5.52 -5.73 -44.79
C VAL A 293 -7.03 -5.79 -45.01
N LEU A 294 -7.51 -6.61 -45.95
CA LEU A 294 -8.96 -6.78 -46.17
C LEU A 294 -9.66 -7.35 -44.92
N ARG A 295 -9.07 -8.36 -44.27
CA ARG A 295 -9.67 -8.97 -43.09
C ARG A 295 -9.67 -8.07 -41.86
N LEU A 296 -8.69 -7.17 -41.74
CA LEU A 296 -8.65 -6.13 -40.69
C LEU A 296 -9.62 -4.98 -40.97
N LEU A 297 -9.84 -4.63 -42.24
CA LEU A 297 -10.78 -3.59 -42.69
C LEU A 297 -12.17 -4.14 -43.06
N GLU A 298 -12.53 -5.30 -42.51
CA GLU A 298 -13.87 -5.84 -42.58
C GLU A 298 -14.85 -4.95 -41.79
N LYS A 299 -15.92 -4.50 -42.45
CA LYS A 299 -16.91 -3.59 -41.88
C LYS A 299 -17.80 -4.28 -40.87
N ASP A 300 -18.10 -5.57 -41.08
CA ASP A 300 -18.77 -6.38 -40.09
C ASP A 300 -17.80 -6.72 -38.95
N LYS A 301 -17.95 -6.00 -37.83
CA LYS A 301 -17.09 -6.14 -36.65
C LYS A 301 -17.03 -7.54 -36.05
N THR A 302 -17.96 -8.44 -36.38
CA THR A 302 -17.99 -9.84 -35.91
C THR A 302 -17.13 -10.77 -36.76
N LYS A 303 -16.82 -10.35 -37.99
CA LYS A 303 -15.98 -11.09 -38.95
C LYS A 303 -14.56 -10.55 -39.04
N ARG A 304 -14.33 -9.36 -38.46
CA ARG A 304 -13.04 -8.67 -38.49
C ARG A 304 -11.95 -9.47 -37.79
N LEU A 305 -10.79 -9.57 -38.44
CA LEU A 305 -9.62 -10.23 -37.86
C LEU A 305 -9.19 -9.52 -36.57
N GLY A 306 -8.80 -10.29 -35.55
CA GLY A 306 -8.54 -9.77 -34.19
C GLY A 306 -9.75 -9.85 -33.24
N THR A 307 -10.94 -10.16 -33.76
CA THR A 307 -12.21 -10.27 -33.01
C THR A 307 -12.81 -11.67 -33.01
N LEU A 308 -12.17 -12.59 -33.73
CA LEU A 308 -12.58 -13.99 -33.85
C LEU A 308 -12.19 -14.75 -32.57
N LYS A 309 -12.38 -16.08 -32.57
CA LYS A 309 -12.31 -16.92 -31.36
C LYS A 309 -10.99 -16.80 -30.58
N ASN A 310 -9.88 -16.48 -31.24
CA ASN A 310 -8.55 -16.38 -30.61
C ASN A 310 -8.06 -14.93 -30.49
N SER A 311 -8.92 -13.93 -30.71
CA SER A 311 -8.61 -12.50 -30.54
C SER A 311 -7.32 -12.07 -31.28
N SER A 312 -6.33 -11.48 -30.59
CA SER A 312 -5.05 -11.03 -31.18
C SER A 312 -4.25 -12.16 -31.83
N ASP A 313 -4.43 -13.41 -31.41
CA ASP A 313 -3.74 -14.56 -32.00
C ASP A 313 -4.16 -14.80 -33.44
N ASP A 314 -5.40 -14.49 -33.81
CA ASP A 314 -5.87 -14.62 -35.19
C ASP A 314 -5.11 -13.66 -36.13
N VAL A 315 -4.65 -12.52 -35.62
CA VAL A 315 -3.79 -11.59 -36.36
C VAL A 315 -2.36 -12.11 -36.43
N LYS A 316 -1.79 -12.58 -35.31
CA LYS A 316 -0.41 -13.09 -35.24
C LYS A 316 -0.19 -14.36 -36.07
N LEU A 317 -1.22 -15.21 -36.17
CA LEU A 317 -1.20 -16.46 -36.94
C LEU A 317 -1.46 -16.26 -38.43
N HIS A 318 -1.73 -15.03 -38.87
CA HIS A 318 -1.93 -14.73 -40.28
C HIS A 318 -0.68 -15.07 -41.11
N GLN A 319 -0.87 -15.59 -42.33
CA GLN A 319 0.23 -16.04 -43.19
C GLN A 319 1.28 -14.95 -43.45
N TRP A 320 0.87 -13.67 -43.45
CA TRP A 320 1.76 -12.52 -43.62
C TRP A 320 2.85 -12.42 -42.55
N PHE A 321 2.60 -12.91 -41.33
CA PHE A 321 3.57 -12.92 -40.23
C PHE A 321 4.28 -14.27 -40.05
N SER A 322 4.10 -15.22 -40.97
CA SER A 322 4.63 -16.59 -40.81
C SER A 322 6.16 -16.68 -40.71
N ASP A 323 6.87 -15.68 -41.23
CA ASP A 323 8.32 -15.52 -41.18
C ASP A 323 8.80 -14.68 -39.98
N ILE A 324 7.89 -14.17 -39.15
CA ILE A 324 8.21 -13.37 -37.97
C ILE A 324 7.94 -14.15 -36.68
N SER A 325 8.98 -14.25 -35.85
CA SER A 325 8.87 -14.71 -34.48
C SER A 325 8.44 -13.54 -33.58
N PHE A 326 7.16 -13.50 -33.21
CA PHE A 326 6.64 -12.50 -32.26
C PHE A 326 7.37 -12.54 -30.90
N ILE A 327 7.93 -13.68 -30.50
CA ILE A 327 8.75 -13.79 -29.30
C ILE A 327 10.10 -13.07 -29.47
N ASP A 328 10.69 -13.12 -30.65
CA ASP A 328 11.95 -12.43 -30.92
C ASP A 328 11.74 -10.93 -31.10
N VAL A 329 10.60 -10.52 -31.66
CA VAL A 329 10.15 -9.12 -31.64
C VAL A 329 9.95 -8.63 -30.21
N LEU A 330 9.21 -9.38 -29.38
CA LEU A 330 8.94 -9.06 -27.97
C LEU A 330 10.23 -8.92 -27.15
N ASN A 331 11.19 -9.82 -27.36
CA ASN A 331 12.49 -9.79 -26.68
C ASN A 331 13.50 -8.83 -27.32
N LYS A 332 13.08 -8.01 -28.29
CA LYS A 332 13.89 -7.07 -29.05
C LYS A 332 15.15 -7.67 -29.72
N LYS A 333 15.08 -8.94 -30.14
CA LYS A 333 16.20 -9.65 -30.76
C LYS A 333 16.33 -9.37 -32.26
N ILE A 334 15.28 -8.83 -32.89
CA ILE A 334 15.29 -8.50 -34.31
C ILE A 334 15.83 -7.09 -34.48
N SER A 335 16.99 -6.94 -35.11
CA SER A 335 17.57 -5.62 -35.37
C SER A 335 16.87 -4.95 -36.55
N VAL A 336 16.36 -3.72 -36.35
CA VAL A 336 15.79 -2.92 -37.45
C VAL A 336 16.92 -2.30 -38.27
N VAL A 337 17.15 -2.83 -39.47
CA VAL A 337 18.30 -2.45 -40.31
C VAL A 337 18.09 -1.12 -41.06
N LEU A 338 16.89 -0.53 -41.01
CA LEU A 338 16.64 0.71 -41.73
C LEU A 338 17.40 1.92 -41.16
N LYS A 339 17.91 2.72 -42.10
CA LYS A 339 18.51 4.03 -41.85
C LYS A 339 17.36 5.04 -41.78
N LEU A 340 17.12 5.56 -40.58
CA LEU A 340 16.19 6.63 -40.33
C LEU A 340 16.99 7.86 -39.92
N ASP A 341 16.67 9.01 -40.51
CA ASP A 341 17.26 10.27 -40.09
C ASP A 341 16.58 10.76 -38.81
N PRO A 342 17.36 11.12 -37.77
CA PRO A 342 16.82 11.66 -36.53
C PRO A 342 16.10 12.98 -36.78
N VAL A 343 15.05 13.26 -36.00
CA VAL A 343 14.31 14.51 -36.11
C VAL A 343 15.19 15.66 -35.63
N ILE A 344 15.38 16.69 -36.46
CA ILE A 344 16.14 17.89 -36.12
C ILE A 344 15.19 18.88 -35.45
N PRO A 345 15.38 19.23 -34.17
CA PRO A 345 14.49 20.16 -33.48
C PRO A 345 14.73 21.60 -33.95
N GLN A 346 13.67 22.39 -34.08
CA GLN A 346 13.77 23.80 -34.50
C GLN A 346 14.21 24.69 -33.33
N VAL A 347 15.17 25.59 -33.55
CA VAL A 347 15.66 26.55 -32.55
C VAL A 347 14.78 27.78 -32.58
N VAL A 348 14.23 28.18 -31.43
CA VAL A 348 13.52 29.46 -31.27
C VAL A 348 14.33 30.27 -30.26
N GLU A 349 14.91 31.38 -30.70
CA GLU A 349 15.53 32.36 -29.80
C GLU A 349 14.42 33.15 -29.10
N LEU A 350 14.37 33.07 -27.76
CA LEU A 350 13.47 33.86 -26.91
C LEU A 350 14.10 35.25 -26.74
N GLY A 351 13.41 36.28 -27.25
CA GLY A 351 14.00 37.59 -27.58
C GLY A 351 14.62 38.38 -26.42
N ASP A 352 15.81 38.92 -26.69
CA ASP A 352 16.48 39.98 -25.92
C ASP A 352 15.80 41.33 -26.12
N SER A 353 15.59 42.06 -25.02
CA SER A 353 15.46 43.52 -25.07
C SER A 353 16.80 44.15 -24.65
N GLN A 354 17.36 44.84 -25.63
CA GLN A 354 18.63 45.57 -25.77
C GLN A 354 19.44 46.07 -24.55
N GLU A 355 20.75 45.83 -24.73
CA GLU A 355 21.92 46.70 -24.53
C GLU A 355 22.61 46.83 -23.15
N GLY A 356 23.90 46.44 -23.15
CA GLY A 356 24.90 46.84 -22.16
C GLY A 356 26.21 46.03 -22.18
N LYS A 357 27.13 46.37 -23.09
CA LYS A 357 28.49 45.84 -23.30
C LYS A 357 29.33 45.57 -22.02
N SER A 358 30.10 44.48 -22.02
CA SER A 358 31.58 44.51 -22.12
C SER A 358 32.20 43.10 -22.14
N ASP A 359 33.11 42.91 -23.10
CA ASP A 359 33.94 41.74 -23.39
C ASP A 359 34.95 41.36 -22.28
N GLU A 360 35.59 40.21 -22.53
CA GLU A 360 36.88 39.72 -22.02
C GLU A 360 36.83 38.74 -20.83
N CYS A 361 36.94 37.44 -21.13
CA CYS A 361 38.18 36.68 -20.91
C CYS A 361 38.00 35.21 -21.30
N LEU A 362 38.45 34.86 -22.51
CA LEU A 362 38.87 33.51 -22.86
C LEU A 362 40.29 33.27 -22.36
N ASN A 363 40.56 32.00 -22.05
CA ASN A 363 41.83 31.35 -21.72
C ASN A 363 42.25 31.39 -20.25
N PHE A 364 42.23 30.22 -19.59
CA PHE A 364 43.42 29.66 -18.95
C PHE A 364 43.22 28.19 -18.50
N PHE A 365 44.22 27.37 -18.88
CA PHE A 365 44.60 26.03 -18.39
C PHE A 365 43.86 24.76 -18.86
N GLU A 366 44.42 24.19 -19.93
CA GLU A 366 44.70 22.77 -20.06
C GLU A 366 45.48 22.21 -18.84
N GLY A 367 45.18 20.96 -18.46
CA GLY A 367 46.11 20.08 -17.73
C GLY A 367 45.64 19.55 -16.37
N ALA A 368 45.04 18.35 -16.34
CA ALA A 368 45.11 17.44 -15.18
C ALA A 368 44.81 15.98 -15.57
N GLU A 369 45.76 15.10 -15.26
CA GLU A 369 45.76 13.63 -15.42
C GLU A 369 44.65 12.88 -14.65
N PRO A 370 44.35 11.60 -14.99
CA PRO A 370 43.31 10.82 -14.33
C PRO A 370 43.69 10.40 -12.90
N ALA A 371 42.85 10.76 -11.92
CA ALA A 371 43.03 10.40 -10.52
C ALA A 371 42.71 8.92 -10.21
N LYS A 372 43.75 8.27 -9.68
CA LYS A 372 43.85 7.00 -8.91
C LYS A 372 42.55 6.38 -8.38
N THR A 373 42.42 5.08 -8.66
CA THR A 373 41.45 4.12 -8.11
C THR A 373 41.43 4.10 -6.57
N THR A 374 40.25 4.29 -5.98
CA THR A 374 39.99 4.25 -4.54
C THR A 374 39.94 2.81 -4.00
N LYS A 375 40.51 2.61 -2.80
CA LYS A 375 40.66 1.34 -2.06
C LYS A 375 39.37 0.49 -1.89
N ALA A 376 38.18 1.07 -2.09
CA ALA A 376 36.90 0.36 -2.01
C ALA A 376 36.74 -0.70 -3.11
N ARG A 377 37.28 -0.46 -4.32
CA ARG A 377 37.22 -1.39 -5.45
C ARG A 377 38.07 -2.65 -5.25
N ALA A 378 39.14 -2.56 -4.44
CA ALA A 378 40.08 -3.67 -4.22
C ALA A 378 39.51 -4.80 -3.33
N ASN A 379 38.56 -4.50 -2.43
CA ASN A 379 37.87 -5.52 -1.64
C ASN A 379 36.77 -6.24 -2.45
N GLU A 380 36.17 -5.54 -3.42
CA GLU A 380 35.12 -6.07 -4.28
C GLU A 380 35.67 -7.10 -5.27
N THR A 381 36.86 -6.88 -5.82
CA THR A 381 37.53 -7.82 -6.75
C THR A 381 38.06 -9.08 -6.07
N ARG A 382 38.15 -9.11 -4.73
CA ARG A 382 38.78 -10.22 -3.98
C ARG A 382 37.78 -11.25 -3.46
N ILE A 383 36.55 -10.83 -3.13
CA ILE A 383 35.45 -11.72 -2.70
C ILE A 383 34.84 -12.44 -3.90
N VAL A 384 34.68 -11.74 -5.04
CA VAL A 384 34.18 -12.32 -6.30
C VAL A 384 35.06 -13.49 -6.78
N ARG A 385 36.39 -13.39 -6.62
CA ARG A 385 37.33 -14.44 -7.04
C ARG A 385 37.29 -15.74 -6.23
N VAL A 386 36.79 -15.73 -4.99
CA VAL A 386 36.75 -16.94 -4.14
C VAL A 386 35.48 -17.76 -4.40
N MET A 387 34.37 -17.09 -4.74
CA MET A 387 33.08 -17.74 -4.99
C MET A 387 32.94 -18.22 -6.44
N GLU A 388 33.55 -17.52 -7.41
CA GLU A 388 33.63 -17.97 -8.81
C GLU A 388 34.43 -19.28 -8.99
N GLN A 389 35.23 -19.67 -7.99
CA GLN A 389 36.00 -20.93 -8.02
C GLN A 389 35.26 -22.12 -7.38
N CYS A 390 34.14 -21.90 -6.67
CA CYS A 390 33.39 -22.95 -5.98
C CYS A 390 32.25 -23.50 -6.84
N GLU A 391 32.55 -24.00 -8.04
CA GLU A 391 31.52 -24.53 -8.95
C GLU A 391 30.95 -25.90 -8.51
N ALA A 392 31.54 -26.56 -7.50
CA ALA A 392 31.08 -27.83 -6.94
C ALA A 392 30.76 -27.74 -5.42
N LEU A 393 29.69 -28.41 -4.97
CA LEU A 393 29.28 -28.55 -3.56
C LEU A 393 30.44 -28.97 -2.64
N GLU A 394 31.34 -29.81 -3.14
CA GLU A 394 32.54 -30.26 -2.41
C GLU A 394 33.49 -29.10 -2.04
N ASP A 395 33.59 -28.07 -2.87
CA ASP A 395 34.44 -26.91 -2.60
C ASP A 395 33.79 -25.93 -1.63
N TYR A 396 32.45 -25.87 -1.59
CA TYR A 396 31.72 -25.13 -0.57
C TYR A 396 31.82 -25.81 0.80
N GLU A 397 31.74 -27.15 0.87
CA GLU A 397 31.97 -27.87 2.13
C GLU A 397 33.40 -27.67 2.66
N LYS A 398 34.41 -27.71 1.78
CA LYS A 398 35.79 -27.34 2.15
C LYS A 398 35.88 -25.88 2.61
N PHE A 399 35.15 -24.98 1.96
CA PHE A 399 35.06 -23.58 2.36
C PHE A 399 34.48 -23.46 3.78
N LEU A 400 33.35 -24.11 4.08
CA LEU A 400 32.71 -24.08 5.40
C LEU A 400 33.60 -24.65 6.51
N LYS A 401 34.32 -25.75 6.25
CA LYS A 401 35.27 -26.35 7.21
C LYS A 401 36.33 -25.37 7.70
N CYS A 402 36.75 -24.43 6.85
CA CYS A 402 37.74 -23.40 7.18
C CYS A 402 37.12 -22.03 7.54
N ALA A 403 35.79 -21.87 7.44
CA ALA A 403 35.10 -20.59 7.63
C ALA A 403 35.27 -20.03 9.04
N GLY A 404 35.18 -20.88 10.07
CA GLY A 404 35.45 -20.49 11.45
C GLY A 404 36.87 -19.95 11.67
N ALA A 405 37.89 -20.63 11.15
CA ALA A 405 39.28 -20.18 11.30
C ALA A 405 39.55 -18.85 10.56
N ARG A 406 38.97 -18.68 9.36
CA ARG A 406 39.06 -17.41 8.60
C ARG A 406 38.34 -16.27 9.32
N MET A 407 37.14 -16.54 9.83
CA MET A 407 36.36 -15.58 10.62
C MET A 407 37.14 -15.13 11.85
N ASP A 408 37.79 -16.06 12.57
CA ASP A 408 38.57 -15.77 13.77
C ASP A 408 39.79 -14.88 13.49
N SER A 409 40.49 -15.18 12.39
CA SER A 409 41.63 -14.39 11.92
C SER A 409 41.18 -12.97 11.53
N ARG A 410 40.09 -12.84 10.76
CA ARG A 410 39.59 -11.55 10.30
C ARG A 410 38.98 -10.72 11.42
N PHE A 411 38.21 -11.33 12.32
CA PHE A 411 37.52 -10.62 13.40
C PHE A 411 38.49 -9.88 14.33
N LYS A 412 39.69 -10.45 14.58
CA LYS A 412 40.74 -9.81 15.38
C LYS A 412 41.22 -8.48 14.78
N HIS A 413 41.30 -8.40 13.45
CA HIS A 413 41.83 -7.24 12.72
C HIS A 413 40.73 -6.42 12.01
N SER A 414 39.47 -6.83 12.11
CA SER A 414 38.33 -6.22 11.43
C SER A 414 38.02 -4.86 12.01
N LYS A 415 38.07 -3.83 11.16
CA LYS A 415 37.45 -2.53 11.35
C LYS A 415 36.89 -2.08 10.01
N PRO A 416 35.59 -1.75 9.92
CA PRO A 416 35.05 -1.14 8.71
C PRO A 416 35.84 0.13 8.36
N PRO A 417 35.99 0.46 7.07
CA PRO A 417 36.44 1.78 6.66
C PRO A 417 35.62 2.89 7.32
N THR A 418 36.28 3.98 7.69
CA THR A 418 35.65 5.17 8.25
C THR A 418 35.40 6.20 7.17
N GLU A 419 34.36 7.01 7.33
CA GLU A 419 33.98 8.07 6.38
C GLU A 419 33.23 9.18 7.13
N GLU A 420 32.94 10.30 6.47
CA GLU A 420 32.23 11.44 7.08
C GLU A 420 30.78 11.53 6.61
N ILE A 421 29.86 11.93 7.50
CA ILE A 421 28.43 12.02 7.20
C ILE A 421 28.14 13.00 6.04
N GLY A 422 28.93 14.08 5.91
CA GLY A 422 28.79 15.06 4.83
C GLY A 422 29.00 14.48 3.42
N ASN A 423 29.70 13.34 3.32
CA ASN A 423 29.92 12.64 2.06
C ASN A 423 28.73 11.76 1.63
N PHE A 424 27.65 11.72 2.41
CA PHE A 424 26.42 11.01 2.08
C PHE A 424 25.27 12.01 1.93
N ALA A 425 24.57 11.97 0.80
CA ALA A 425 23.37 12.75 0.56
C ALA A 425 22.14 11.89 0.84
N VAL A 426 21.23 12.34 1.71
CA VAL A 426 20.00 11.60 2.05
C VAL A 426 19.01 11.72 0.90
N GLU A 427 18.58 10.57 0.35
CA GLU A 427 17.58 10.46 -0.72
C GLU A 427 16.18 10.14 -0.16
N GLY A 428 16.10 9.51 1.01
CA GLY A 428 14.84 9.19 1.66
C GLY A 428 15.03 8.41 2.96
N ARG A 429 13.98 8.27 3.76
CA ARG A 429 13.98 7.43 4.97
C ARG A 429 13.41 6.06 4.63
N LEU A 430 14.19 5.01 4.86
CA LEU A 430 13.83 3.61 4.54
C LEU A 430 13.06 2.94 5.69
N ALA A 431 13.51 3.12 6.93
CA ALA A 431 12.89 2.48 8.09
C ALA A 431 13.14 3.28 9.38
N THR A 432 12.23 3.15 10.35
CA THR A 432 12.39 3.69 11.72
C THR A 432 12.29 2.53 12.70
N GLY A 433 13.42 2.08 13.23
CA GLY A 433 13.46 0.98 14.21
C GLY A 433 13.61 1.49 15.65
N LEU A 434 13.30 0.64 16.62
CA LEU A 434 13.41 0.90 18.08
C LEU A 434 14.79 1.39 18.54
N PHE A 435 15.84 1.17 17.75
CA PHE A 435 17.22 1.44 18.12
C PHE A 435 18.06 2.17 17.07
N ALA A 436 17.54 2.36 15.86
CA ALA A 436 18.22 3.06 14.77
C ALA A 436 17.23 3.46 13.67
N GLU A 437 17.49 4.59 13.05
CA GLU A 437 16.83 5.02 11.82
C GLU A 437 17.65 4.58 10.62
N VAL A 438 17.00 4.20 9.52
CA VAL A 438 17.68 3.78 8.29
C VAL A 438 17.28 4.70 7.15
N TYR A 439 18.26 5.25 6.46
CA TYR A 439 18.09 6.20 5.36
C TYR A 439 18.67 5.64 4.07
N LEU A 440 18.02 5.90 2.94
CA LEU A 440 18.61 5.74 1.63
C LEU A 440 19.55 6.93 1.41
N VAL A 441 20.82 6.66 1.13
CA VAL A 441 21.81 7.69 0.93
C VAL A 441 22.62 7.45 -0.34
N LYS A 442 22.98 8.53 -1.02
CA LYS A 442 23.93 8.51 -2.13
C LYS A 442 25.32 8.88 -1.63
N TYR A 443 26.31 8.02 -1.83
CA TYR A 443 27.68 8.35 -1.49
C TYR A 443 28.26 9.27 -2.56
N ARG A 444 28.67 10.48 -2.16
CA ARG A 444 29.07 11.54 -3.09
C ARG A 444 30.28 11.18 -3.95
N LYS A 445 31.18 10.32 -3.45
CA LYS A 445 32.45 10.00 -4.13
C LYS A 445 32.27 9.02 -5.29
N ASP A 446 31.38 8.04 -5.20
CA ASP A 446 31.16 7.04 -6.24
C ASP A 446 29.74 7.05 -6.85
N ARG A 447 28.86 7.90 -6.32
CA ARG A 447 27.46 8.08 -6.74
C ARG A 447 26.59 6.83 -6.56
N ASN A 448 27.03 5.82 -5.82
CA ASN A 448 26.23 4.64 -5.50
C ASN A 448 25.26 4.92 -4.35
N SER A 449 24.12 4.22 -4.35
CA SER A 449 23.13 4.28 -3.26
C SER A 449 23.40 3.19 -2.22
N TYR A 450 23.32 3.58 -0.95
CA TYR A 450 23.56 2.75 0.22
C TYR A 450 22.44 2.94 1.25
N ALA A 451 22.30 2.00 2.18
CA ALA A 451 21.47 2.18 3.36
C ALA A 451 22.35 2.66 4.53
N LEU A 452 22.03 3.84 5.07
CA LEU A 452 22.69 4.44 6.23
C LEU A 452 21.85 4.18 7.47
N LYS A 453 22.36 3.34 8.37
CA LYS A 453 21.80 3.12 9.70
C LYS A 453 22.39 4.14 10.68
N VAL A 454 21.53 4.99 11.24
CA VAL A 454 21.85 6.09 12.16
C VAL A 454 21.32 5.75 13.55
N ARG A 455 22.15 5.89 14.57
CA ARG A 455 21.76 5.67 15.97
C ARG A 455 22.26 6.81 16.85
N ALA A 456 21.37 7.38 17.67
CA ALA A 456 21.70 8.39 18.67
C ALA A 456 22.54 7.80 19.81
N ARG A 457 23.53 8.57 20.28
CA ARG A 457 24.49 8.20 21.33
C ARG A 457 24.21 8.86 22.68
N ALA A 458 23.24 9.78 22.75
CA ALA A 458 22.98 10.61 23.93
C ALA A 458 22.75 9.81 25.23
N ASN A 459 22.25 8.57 25.11
CA ASN A 459 21.94 7.67 26.24
C ASN A 459 22.65 6.30 26.14
N ASP A 460 23.74 6.19 25.37
CA ASP A 460 24.41 4.90 25.17
C ASP A 460 25.13 4.43 26.46
N THR A 461 24.72 3.27 26.98
CA THR A 461 25.48 2.56 28.01
C THR A 461 26.80 2.02 27.44
N GLU A 462 27.78 1.72 28.30
CA GLU A 462 29.03 1.09 27.84
C GLU A 462 28.77 -0.27 27.16
N SER A 463 27.75 -0.99 27.62
CA SER A 463 27.26 -2.23 27.01
C SER A 463 26.75 -2.01 25.58
N ASP A 464 26.00 -0.93 25.35
CA ASP A 464 25.44 -0.58 24.05
C ASP A 464 26.50 -0.20 23.01
N ALA A 465 27.48 0.60 23.44
CA ALA A 465 28.62 0.97 22.60
C ALA A 465 29.45 -0.27 22.22
N ARG A 466 29.65 -1.21 23.16
CA ARG A 466 30.33 -2.50 22.90
C ARG A 466 29.56 -3.36 21.90
N LYS A 467 28.22 -3.44 22.02
CA LYS A 467 27.37 -4.19 21.07
C LYS A 467 27.44 -3.61 19.65
N THR A 468 27.32 -2.29 19.49
CA THR A 468 27.44 -1.65 18.16
C THR A 468 28.84 -1.78 17.56
N ALA A 469 29.90 -1.67 18.37
CA ALA A 469 31.25 -1.93 17.90
C ALA A 469 31.45 -3.38 17.46
N ARG A 470 30.84 -4.33 18.18
CA ARG A 470 30.87 -5.76 17.85
C ARG A 470 30.13 -6.06 16.55
N GLU A 471 28.92 -5.53 16.37
CA GLU A 471 28.11 -5.65 15.14
C GLU A 471 28.93 -5.21 13.91
N LYS A 472 29.55 -4.02 13.99
CA LYS A 472 30.43 -3.47 12.94
C LYS A 472 31.59 -4.40 12.60
N LYS A 473 32.27 -4.95 13.60
CA LYS A 473 33.40 -5.89 13.40
C LYS A 473 32.96 -7.23 12.83
N LEU A 474 31.83 -7.75 13.30
CA LEU A 474 31.28 -9.05 12.92
C LEU A 474 30.88 -9.02 11.44
N LEU A 475 30.05 -8.04 11.05
CA LEU A 475 29.62 -7.87 9.65
C LEU A 475 30.79 -7.65 8.69
N ASN A 476 31.80 -6.87 9.07
CA ASN A 476 32.97 -6.64 8.20
C ASN A 476 33.93 -7.83 8.10
N ALA A 477 33.87 -8.79 9.04
CA ALA A 477 34.72 -9.99 9.01
C ALA A 477 34.08 -11.16 8.25
N MET A 478 32.75 -11.16 8.07
CA MET A 478 32.03 -12.22 7.36
C MET A 478 32.23 -12.18 5.84
N GLU A 479 32.22 -13.36 5.23
CA GLU A 479 32.42 -13.64 3.81
C GLU A 479 31.27 -14.53 3.31
N SER A 480 30.06 -13.98 3.24
CA SER A 480 28.90 -14.67 2.69
C SER A 480 28.09 -13.74 1.81
N ASP A 481 27.61 -14.27 0.69
CA ASP A 481 26.74 -13.56 -0.23
C ASP A 481 25.31 -13.42 0.29
N PHE A 482 24.94 -14.18 1.33
CA PHE A 482 23.62 -14.16 1.96
C PHE A 482 23.61 -13.38 3.29
N VAL A 483 24.66 -12.59 3.56
CA VAL A 483 24.74 -11.69 4.72
C VAL A 483 24.98 -10.26 4.22
N VAL A 484 24.33 -9.28 4.83
CA VAL A 484 24.43 -7.88 4.40
C VAL A 484 25.87 -7.35 4.51
N LYS A 485 26.36 -6.70 3.46
CA LYS A 485 27.71 -6.14 3.42
C LYS A 485 27.76 -4.78 4.10
N VAL A 486 28.79 -4.58 4.93
CA VAL A 486 29.14 -3.27 5.51
C VAL A 486 30.20 -2.60 4.63
N PHE A 487 29.95 -1.33 4.28
CA PHE A 487 30.88 -0.50 3.51
C PHE A 487 31.64 0.48 4.41
N PHE A 488 30.94 1.13 5.34
CA PHE A 488 31.54 2.12 6.24
C PHE A 488 30.97 2.03 7.66
N GLY A 489 31.79 2.35 8.65
CA GLY A 489 31.37 2.43 10.05
C GLY A 489 32.08 3.57 10.77
N PHE A 490 31.34 4.61 11.14
CA PHE A 490 31.88 5.81 11.78
C PHE A 490 30.94 6.34 12.86
N LYS A 491 31.32 7.42 13.53
CA LYS A 491 30.55 8.08 14.60
C LYS A 491 30.93 9.56 14.68
N ASP A 492 29.99 10.38 15.13
CA ASP A 492 30.24 11.77 15.51
C ASP A 492 29.90 12.00 16.99
N ALA A 493 29.78 13.26 17.41
CA ALA A 493 29.44 13.64 18.78
C ALA A 493 28.06 13.14 19.24
N ARG A 494 27.09 13.02 18.32
CA ARG A 494 25.68 12.75 18.62
C ARG A 494 25.22 11.35 18.20
N ASN A 495 25.85 10.76 17.17
CA ASN A 495 25.36 9.57 16.49
C ASN A 495 26.48 8.57 16.14
N SER A 496 26.10 7.30 16.01
CA SER A 496 26.88 6.23 15.39
C SER A 496 26.24 5.83 14.06
N TYR A 497 27.07 5.69 13.03
CA TYR A 497 26.66 5.42 11.66
C TYR A 497 27.19 4.08 11.19
N LEU A 498 26.36 3.34 10.44
CA LEU A 498 26.73 2.12 9.75
C LEU A 498 26.15 2.16 8.34
N VAL A 499 27.02 2.17 7.33
CA VAL A 499 26.63 2.17 5.92
C VAL A 499 26.68 0.74 5.41
N ILE A 500 25.52 0.23 5.00
CA ILE A 500 25.34 -1.12 4.49
C ILE A 500 24.78 -1.10 3.07
N GLU A 501 24.81 -2.25 2.43
CA GLU A 501 24.18 -2.47 1.12
C GLU A 501 22.68 -2.14 1.17
N HIS A 502 22.19 -1.46 0.13
CA HIS A 502 20.78 -1.08 0.03
C HIS A 502 19.95 -2.25 -0.54
N ALA A 503 18.96 -2.71 0.23
CA ALA A 503 18.00 -3.72 -0.20
C ALA A 503 16.89 -3.08 -1.03
N LEU A 504 16.82 -3.45 -2.31
CA LEU A 504 15.96 -2.78 -3.30
C LEU A 504 14.46 -2.97 -3.01
N TYR A 505 14.07 -4.09 -2.42
CA TYR A 505 12.66 -4.47 -2.25
C TYR A 505 12.23 -4.53 -0.77
N GLY A 506 12.99 -3.94 0.14
CA GLY A 506 12.71 -3.97 1.57
C GLY A 506 13.03 -5.33 2.20
N ASP A 507 12.12 -5.85 3.01
CA ASP A 507 12.27 -7.08 3.79
C ASP A 507 11.11 -8.08 3.57
N LEU A 508 11.24 -9.31 4.09
CA LEU A 508 10.25 -10.37 3.87
C LEU A 508 8.87 -10.10 4.51
N THR A 509 8.71 -9.10 5.39
CA THR A 509 7.37 -8.73 5.88
C THR A 509 6.47 -8.19 4.78
N ALA A 510 7.05 -7.70 3.68
CA ALA A 510 6.31 -7.31 2.48
C ALA A 510 5.44 -8.45 1.91
N PHE A 511 5.71 -9.71 2.27
CA PHE A 511 4.93 -10.86 1.83
C PHE A 511 3.88 -11.34 2.84
N LEU A 512 3.78 -10.71 4.02
CA LEU A 512 2.70 -11.03 4.96
C LEU A 512 1.34 -10.60 4.41
N GLY A 513 0.40 -11.55 4.34
CA GLY A 513 -0.94 -11.34 3.80
C GLY A 513 -1.01 -11.43 2.27
N ARG A 514 0.00 -12.01 1.61
CA ARG A 514 0.08 -12.19 0.16
C ARG A 514 0.39 -13.64 -0.19
N HIS A 515 -0.29 -14.19 -1.20
CA HIS A 515 -0.03 -15.55 -1.72
C HIS A 515 1.43 -15.65 -2.20
N LEU A 516 2.16 -16.64 -1.70
CA LEU A 516 3.55 -16.87 -2.07
C LEU A 516 3.67 -18.23 -2.78
N PRO A 517 4.01 -18.26 -4.08
CA PRO A 517 4.17 -19.53 -4.79
C PRO A 517 5.18 -20.45 -4.09
N GLU A 518 4.88 -21.74 -4.03
CA GLU A 518 5.71 -22.74 -3.34
C GLU A 518 7.18 -22.70 -3.79
N ASP A 519 7.42 -22.56 -5.10
CA ASP A 519 8.78 -22.46 -5.64
C ASP A 519 9.54 -21.23 -5.12
N ILE A 520 8.87 -20.09 -4.97
CA ILE A 520 9.48 -18.89 -4.37
C ILE A 520 9.77 -19.12 -2.90
N LEU A 521 8.82 -19.70 -2.17
CA LEU A 521 9.01 -20.02 -0.76
C LEU A 521 10.19 -20.96 -0.56
N LYS A 522 10.32 -21.99 -1.39
CA LYS A 522 11.46 -22.92 -1.40
C LYS A 522 12.78 -22.22 -1.69
N HIS A 523 12.83 -21.29 -2.65
CA HIS A 523 14.05 -20.55 -2.96
C HIS A 523 14.44 -19.57 -1.84
N PHE A 524 13.50 -18.86 -1.22
CA PHE A 524 13.80 -18.02 -0.05
C PHE A 524 14.28 -18.87 1.13
N SER A 525 13.59 -19.97 1.41
CA SER A 525 13.97 -20.92 2.46
C SER A 525 15.38 -21.47 2.24
N ALA A 526 15.70 -21.89 1.01
CA ALA A 526 17.02 -22.42 0.66
C ALA A 526 18.14 -21.40 0.87
N GLN A 527 17.92 -20.13 0.50
CA GLN A 527 18.89 -19.05 0.73
C GLN A 527 19.08 -18.74 2.21
N ILE A 528 18.00 -18.74 3.00
CA ILE A 528 18.08 -18.54 4.46
C ILE A 528 18.85 -19.69 5.10
N ILE A 529 18.61 -20.94 4.68
CA ILE A 529 19.34 -22.13 5.16
C ILE A 529 20.84 -22.01 4.88
N LEU A 530 21.23 -21.61 3.66
CA LEU A 530 22.65 -21.40 3.31
C LEU A 530 23.29 -20.29 4.15
N ALA A 531 22.54 -19.24 4.47
CA ALA A 531 23.00 -18.18 5.36
C ALA A 531 23.22 -18.69 6.80
N ILE A 532 22.27 -19.44 7.36
CA ILE A 532 22.37 -20.05 8.69
C ILE A 532 23.54 -21.04 8.76
N GLU A 533 23.70 -21.89 7.74
CA GLU A 533 24.80 -22.84 7.62
C GLU A 533 26.18 -22.14 7.69
N TYR A 534 26.33 -21.05 6.95
CA TYR A 534 27.54 -20.23 6.98
C TYR A 534 27.79 -19.64 8.37
N LEU A 535 26.77 -19.06 9.02
CA LEU A 535 26.90 -18.48 10.35
C LEU A 535 27.32 -19.54 11.38
N HIS A 536 26.74 -20.73 11.32
CA HIS A 536 27.07 -21.84 12.22
C HIS A 536 28.48 -22.36 11.98
N ALA A 537 28.95 -22.44 10.73
CA ALA A 537 30.33 -22.77 10.38
C ALA A 537 31.33 -21.71 10.92
N CYS A 538 30.90 -20.45 10.99
CA CYS A 538 31.63 -19.36 11.64
C CYS A 538 31.51 -19.33 13.18
N ARG A 539 30.76 -20.28 13.78
CA ARG A 539 30.43 -20.35 15.23
C ARG A 539 29.67 -19.12 15.71
N ILE A 540 28.73 -18.63 14.90
CA ILE A 540 27.88 -17.47 15.19
C ILE A 540 26.43 -17.93 15.30
N ILE A 541 25.74 -17.45 16.35
CA ILE A 541 24.27 -17.55 16.48
C ILE A 541 23.70 -16.16 16.22
N HIS A 542 22.62 -16.09 15.44
CA HIS A 542 22.02 -14.81 15.05
C HIS A 542 21.26 -14.14 16.21
N HIS A 543 20.50 -14.91 17.00
CA HIS A 543 19.66 -14.47 18.13
C HIS A 543 18.47 -13.54 17.78
N ASP A 544 18.40 -13.01 16.56
CA ASP A 544 17.33 -12.10 16.14
C ASP A 544 16.87 -12.38 14.69
N LEU A 545 16.76 -13.66 14.32
CA LEU A 545 16.36 -14.05 12.98
C LEU A 545 14.85 -13.80 12.83
N SER A 546 14.43 -12.81 12.05
CA SER A 546 13.01 -12.44 11.90
C SER A 546 12.72 -12.03 10.45
N LEU A 547 11.44 -11.95 10.06
CA LEU A 547 11.05 -11.54 8.70
C LEU A 547 11.54 -10.13 8.34
N GLU A 548 11.59 -9.22 9.31
CA GLU A 548 12.11 -7.85 9.16
C GLU A 548 13.63 -7.82 8.92
N ASN A 549 14.34 -8.84 9.42
CA ASN A 549 15.79 -8.96 9.28
C ASN A 549 16.22 -9.77 8.04
N VAL A 550 15.29 -10.25 7.22
CA VAL A 550 15.59 -10.86 5.92
C VAL A 550 15.32 -9.85 4.80
N LEU A 551 16.39 -9.25 4.29
CA LEU A 551 16.34 -8.17 3.32
C LEU A 551 16.35 -8.71 1.88
N ILE A 552 15.53 -8.13 1.01
CA ILE A 552 15.34 -8.58 -0.37
C ILE A 552 16.08 -7.66 -1.33
N PHE A 553 17.04 -8.23 -2.06
CA PHE A 553 17.90 -7.55 -3.02
C PHE A 553 17.45 -7.82 -4.46
N LYS A 554 18.17 -7.19 -5.40
CA LYS A 554 17.98 -7.40 -6.84
C LYS A 554 17.94 -8.89 -7.19
N ASP A 555 17.10 -9.24 -8.16
CA ASP A 555 16.85 -10.62 -8.59
C ASP A 555 16.26 -11.55 -7.51
N PHE A 556 15.71 -10.96 -6.43
CA PHE A 556 15.04 -11.66 -5.31
C PHE A 556 15.99 -12.58 -4.54
N TYR A 557 17.26 -12.22 -4.54
CA TYR A 557 18.20 -12.76 -3.58
C TYR A 557 17.97 -12.14 -2.21
N ILE A 558 18.00 -12.95 -1.16
CA ILE A 558 17.88 -12.46 0.21
C ILE A 558 19.25 -12.33 0.85
N LYS A 559 19.39 -11.39 1.78
CA LYS A 559 20.51 -11.35 2.71
C LYS A 559 20.02 -11.10 4.12
N LEU A 560 20.63 -11.78 5.09
CA LEU A 560 20.36 -11.55 6.50
C LEU A 560 20.96 -10.20 6.94
N GLY A 561 20.17 -9.43 7.68
CA GLY A 561 20.54 -8.25 8.46
C GLY A 561 20.27 -8.50 9.95
N GLY A 562 20.38 -7.48 10.82
CA GLY A 562 19.98 -7.61 12.23
C GLY A 562 21.04 -8.16 13.21
N PHE A 563 22.32 -8.08 12.88
CA PHE A 563 23.42 -8.72 13.66
C PHE A 563 23.80 -8.08 14.99
N ARG A 564 23.00 -7.15 15.55
CA ARG A 564 23.36 -6.45 16.81
C ARG A 564 23.38 -7.39 18.02
N LEU A 565 22.47 -8.37 18.05
CA LEU A 565 22.38 -9.37 19.11
C LEU A 565 23.21 -10.63 18.81
N ALA A 566 23.73 -10.75 17.59
CA ALA A 566 24.50 -11.90 17.16
C ALA A 566 25.75 -12.10 18.04
N SER A 567 26.02 -13.36 18.36
CA SER A 567 27.10 -13.72 19.27
C SER A 567 27.94 -14.84 18.69
N LYS A 568 29.24 -14.80 18.99
CA LYS A 568 30.17 -15.87 18.68
C LYS A 568 30.18 -16.85 19.84
N VAL A 569 29.92 -18.12 19.55
CA VAL A 569 29.74 -19.18 20.54
C VAL A 569 31.07 -19.84 20.82
N GLN A 570 31.48 -19.82 22.09
CA GLN A 570 32.53 -20.70 22.63
C GLN A 570 31.93 -21.78 23.55
N SER A 571 30.72 -21.55 24.10
CA SER A 571 29.90 -22.44 24.94
C SER A 571 28.42 -22.05 24.85
N LYS A 572 27.50 -22.86 25.42
CA LYS A 572 26.05 -22.58 25.43
C LYS A 572 25.73 -21.16 25.98
N THR A 573 24.83 -20.46 25.30
CA THR A 573 24.38 -19.12 25.71
C THR A 573 23.40 -19.23 26.88
N SER A 574 23.54 -18.35 27.88
CA SER A 574 22.60 -18.24 29.00
C SER A 574 21.96 -16.84 29.00
N GLY A 575 20.63 -16.78 29.11
CA GLY A 575 19.86 -15.53 29.11
C GLY A 575 18.87 -15.40 27.94
N LEU A 576 17.82 -14.61 28.11
CA LEU A 576 16.81 -14.36 27.07
C LEU A 576 17.29 -13.22 26.16
N ILE A 577 17.81 -13.54 24.98
CA ILE A 577 18.37 -12.58 24.02
C ILE A 577 17.60 -12.66 22.70
N GLY A 578 16.87 -11.59 22.33
CA GLY A 578 16.04 -11.55 21.12
C GLY A 578 14.55 -11.40 21.42
N ASP A 579 13.70 -11.46 20.39
CA ASP A 579 12.23 -11.48 20.54
C ASP A 579 11.79 -12.84 21.12
N PRO A 580 11.19 -12.88 22.32
CA PRO A 580 10.71 -14.12 22.94
C PRO A 580 9.74 -14.90 22.06
N GLN A 581 9.00 -14.25 21.16
CA GLN A 581 8.06 -14.91 20.27
C GLN A 581 8.75 -15.81 19.23
N LEU A 582 10.04 -15.60 18.96
CA LEU A 582 10.80 -16.35 17.96
C LEU A 582 11.67 -17.45 18.60
N HIS A 583 11.77 -17.48 19.93
CA HIS A 583 12.69 -18.36 20.64
C HIS A 583 12.18 -19.80 20.77
N ALA A 584 13.13 -20.72 20.77
CA ALA A 584 12.90 -22.14 21.02
C ALA A 584 12.60 -22.43 22.52
N PRO A 585 11.93 -23.54 22.84
CA PRO A 585 11.59 -23.95 24.21
C PRO A 585 12.77 -23.93 25.18
N GLU A 586 13.94 -24.40 24.75
CA GLU A 586 15.14 -24.51 25.59
C GLU A 586 15.69 -23.16 26.06
N VAL A 587 15.38 -22.06 25.36
CA VAL A 587 15.77 -20.69 25.77
C VAL A 587 15.08 -20.34 27.09
N PHE A 588 13.82 -20.76 27.25
CA PHE A 588 13.01 -20.49 28.44
C PHE A 588 13.32 -21.43 29.61
N LEU A 589 13.74 -22.66 29.30
CA LEU A 589 14.07 -23.68 30.30
C LEU A 589 15.44 -23.45 30.98
N ARG A 590 16.18 -22.39 30.59
CA ARG A 590 17.48 -21.98 31.16
C ARG A 590 18.56 -23.08 31.19
N THR A 591 18.43 -24.11 30.35
CA THR A 591 19.39 -25.22 30.23
C THR A 591 20.61 -24.89 29.36
N GLY A 592 20.69 -23.65 28.88
CA GLY A 592 21.67 -23.16 27.93
C GLY A 592 21.35 -23.62 26.50
N TYR A 593 21.27 -22.67 25.58
CA TYR A 593 20.88 -22.89 24.18
C TYR A 593 22.02 -22.55 23.22
N GLY A 594 22.01 -23.17 22.04
CA GLY A 594 23.04 -23.06 21.03
C GLY A 594 22.48 -22.68 19.66
N LYS A 595 23.15 -23.13 18.61
CA LYS A 595 22.81 -22.87 17.20
C LYS A 595 21.46 -23.45 16.79
N GLU A 596 20.93 -24.38 17.59
CA GLU A 596 19.68 -25.10 17.37
C GLU A 596 18.44 -24.17 17.47
N ASN A 597 18.59 -23.02 18.14
CA ASN A 597 17.55 -21.99 18.20
C ASN A 597 17.30 -21.31 16.84
N ASP A 598 18.32 -21.16 15.99
CA ASP A 598 18.15 -20.53 14.67
C ASP A 598 17.26 -21.42 13.75
N TRP A 599 17.31 -22.74 13.90
CA TRP A 599 16.45 -23.68 13.15
C TRP A 599 14.98 -23.63 13.59
N TRP A 600 14.74 -23.53 14.90
CA TRP A 600 13.39 -23.28 15.42
C TRP A 600 12.83 -21.97 14.87
N THR A 601 13.65 -20.93 14.89
CA THR A 601 13.27 -19.59 14.43
C THR A 601 12.92 -19.60 12.93
N LEU A 602 13.66 -20.35 12.12
CA LEU A 602 13.32 -20.59 10.71
C LEU A 602 11.93 -21.24 10.58
N GLY A 603 11.61 -22.26 11.39
CA GLY A 603 10.28 -22.88 11.41
C GLY A 603 9.17 -21.87 11.71
N VAL A 604 9.36 -21.01 12.71
CA VAL A 604 8.39 -19.95 13.06
C VAL A 604 8.21 -18.96 11.91
N MET A 605 9.30 -18.55 11.25
CA MET A 605 9.25 -17.64 10.10
C MET A 605 8.50 -18.23 8.90
N LEU A 606 8.79 -19.50 8.57
CA LEU A 606 8.13 -20.19 7.45
C LEU A 606 6.65 -20.42 7.73
N TYR A 607 6.30 -20.80 8.96
CA TYR A 607 4.91 -20.91 9.39
C TYR A 607 4.17 -19.57 9.20
N ARG A 608 4.74 -18.46 9.69
CA ARG A 608 4.15 -17.12 9.56
C ARG A 608 4.02 -16.65 8.11
N LEU A 609 4.94 -17.04 7.24
CA LEU A 609 4.92 -16.71 5.81
C LEU A 609 3.85 -17.45 5.01
N VAL A 610 3.24 -18.51 5.54
CA VAL A 610 2.14 -19.24 4.87
C VAL A 610 0.83 -18.98 5.60
N PHE A 611 0.79 -19.31 6.89
CA PHE A 611 -0.43 -19.29 7.69
C PHE A 611 -0.80 -17.92 8.26
N ARG A 612 0.08 -16.90 8.13
CA ARG A 612 -0.13 -15.51 8.60
C ARG A 612 -0.33 -15.33 10.11
N GLU A 613 -0.16 -16.43 10.85
CA GLU A 613 -0.34 -16.53 12.30
C GLU A 613 0.93 -17.11 12.94
N HIS A 614 1.00 -17.12 14.28
CA HIS A 614 2.11 -17.75 15.00
C HIS A 614 1.75 -19.20 15.37
N PRO A 615 2.68 -20.17 15.27
CA PRO A 615 2.37 -21.62 15.40
C PRO A 615 1.79 -22.09 16.74
N PHE A 616 1.89 -21.27 17.79
CA PHE A 616 1.62 -21.71 19.16
C PHE A 616 0.74 -20.76 19.99
N PHE A 617 0.37 -19.60 19.45
CA PHE A 617 -0.38 -18.58 20.19
C PHE A 617 -0.93 -17.50 19.25
N ASP A 618 -2.00 -16.83 19.66
CA ASP A 618 -2.67 -15.79 18.87
C ASP A 618 -2.05 -14.40 19.05
N ALA A 619 -2.30 -13.53 18.06
CA ALA A 619 -1.98 -12.10 18.13
C ALA A 619 -2.80 -11.43 19.23
N GLY A 620 -2.23 -11.33 20.43
CA GLY A 620 -3.06 -11.16 21.62
C GLY A 620 -2.42 -11.69 22.88
N SER A 621 -1.68 -12.78 22.74
CA SER A 621 -1.32 -13.65 23.85
C SER A 621 -0.36 -13.02 24.84
N THR A 622 -0.58 -13.32 26.12
CA THR A 622 0.26 -12.87 27.22
C THR A 622 1.68 -13.40 27.10
N LYS A 623 2.71 -12.74 27.68
CA LYS A 623 4.09 -13.26 27.71
C LYS A 623 4.14 -14.67 28.31
N LEU A 624 3.30 -14.95 29.31
CA LEU A 624 3.21 -16.27 29.92
C LEU A 624 2.47 -17.26 29.00
N GLU A 625 1.43 -16.84 28.29
CA GLU A 625 0.75 -17.66 27.27
C GLU A 625 1.63 -17.94 26.06
N VAL A 626 2.43 -16.98 25.62
CA VAL A 626 3.45 -17.14 24.57
C VAL A 626 4.45 -18.21 24.99
N ILE A 627 5.02 -18.09 26.20
CA ILE A 627 5.96 -19.07 26.72
C ILE A 627 5.28 -20.43 26.91
N SER A 628 4.09 -20.45 27.51
CA SER A 628 3.31 -21.67 27.73
C SER A 628 2.95 -22.35 26.41
N GLY A 629 2.55 -21.60 25.40
CA GLY A 629 2.24 -22.06 24.06
C GLY A 629 3.46 -22.69 23.40
N ILE A 630 4.60 -21.98 23.41
CA ILE A 630 5.86 -22.52 22.89
C ILE A 630 6.24 -23.83 23.62
N LEU A 631 6.10 -23.87 24.94
CA LEU A 631 6.47 -25.04 25.74
C LEU A 631 5.51 -26.23 25.61
N SER A 632 4.21 -26.00 25.33
CA SER A 632 3.19 -27.05 25.51
C SER A 632 2.03 -27.08 24.50
N ALA A 633 1.72 -26.02 23.76
CA ALA A 633 0.59 -26.03 22.83
C ALA A 633 0.80 -26.98 21.65
N PRO A 634 -0.24 -27.69 21.16
CA PRO A 634 -0.09 -28.47 19.94
C PRO A 634 0.25 -27.56 18.75
N LEU A 635 1.08 -28.04 17.82
CA LEU A 635 1.26 -27.38 16.53
C LEU A 635 0.02 -27.67 15.67
N VAL A 636 -0.63 -26.62 15.18
CA VAL A 636 -1.86 -26.72 14.38
C VAL A 636 -1.63 -26.05 13.04
N PHE A 637 -2.18 -26.60 11.96
CA PHE A 637 -2.10 -26.05 10.61
C PHE A 637 -3.50 -25.62 10.13
N PRO A 638 -3.76 -24.30 10.02
CA PRO A 638 -5.01 -23.78 9.45
C PRO A 638 -5.14 -24.09 7.95
N GLU A 639 -6.37 -24.10 7.43
CA GLU A 639 -6.62 -24.19 5.99
C GLU A 639 -6.02 -22.99 5.24
N HIS A 640 -5.38 -23.23 4.08
CA HIS A 640 -4.76 -22.19 3.26
C HIS A 640 -4.74 -22.57 1.77
N ASP A 641 -4.68 -21.58 0.88
CA ASP A 641 -4.71 -21.78 -0.59
C ASP A 641 -3.32 -21.71 -1.26
N ASP A 642 -2.25 -21.62 -0.46
CA ASP A 642 -0.87 -21.46 -0.96
C ASP A 642 -0.28 -22.73 -1.62
N PHE A 643 -0.73 -23.93 -1.22
CA PHE A 643 -0.26 -25.22 -1.75
C PHE A 643 -1.44 -26.09 -2.21
N SER A 644 -1.22 -26.92 -3.24
CA SER A 644 -2.19 -27.96 -3.63
C SER A 644 -2.09 -29.23 -2.76
N ASP A 645 -0.91 -29.46 -2.17
CA ASP A 645 -0.60 -30.51 -1.19
C ASP A 645 0.47 -29.94 -0.24
N ASP A 646 0.08 -29.69 1.01
CA ASP A 646 0.91 -29.08 2.04
C ASP A 646 1.61 -30.10 2.94
N SER A 647 1.37 -31.41 2.74
CA SER A 647 1.83 -32.48 3.64
C SER A 647 3.34 -32.48 3.90
N LEU A 648 4.15 -32.28 2.86
CA LEU A 648 5.60 -32.21 2.98
C LEU A 648 6.09 -30.90 3.62
N PHE A 649 5.33 -29.81 3.46
CA PHE A 649 5.65 -28.54 4.12
C PHE A 649 5.31 -28.60 5.60
N CYS A 650 4.16 -29.18 5.96
CA CYS A 650 3.76 -29.43 7.33
C CYS A 650 4.74 -30.40 8.04
N ASP A 651 5.18 -31.49 7.40
CA ASP A 651 6.26 -32.39 7.94
C ASP A 651 7.58 -31.63 8.16
N LEU A 652 7.94 -30.68 7.28
CA LEU A 652 9.12 -29.84 7.50
C LEU A 652 8.96 -28.96 8.75
N LEU A 653 7.80 -28.31 8.89
CA LEU A 653 7.51 -27.42 10.03
C LEU A 653 7.44 -28.20 11.34
N GLU A 654 6.80 -29.36 11.37
CA GLU A 654 6.75 -30.25 12.53
C GLU A 654 8.16 -30.60 13.04
N ARG A 655 9.08 -30.93 12.12
CA ARG A 655 10.46 -31.31 12.47
C ARG A 655 11.34 -30.12 12.86
N LEU A 656 11.13 -28.95 12.27
CA LEU A 656 11.85 -27.72 12.65
C LEU A 656 11.35 -27.16 13.99
N LEU A 657 10.05 -27.32 14.28
CA LEU A 657 9.38 -26.89 15.50
C LEU A 657 9.26 -28.01 16.55
N GLU A 658 10.17 -29.00 16.46
CA GLU A 658 10.31 -30.05 17.47
C GLU A 658 10.93 -29.46 18.75
N ARG A 659 10.27 -29.73 19.88
CA ARG A 659 10.63 -29.17 21.18
C ARG A 659 11.87 -29.82 21.76
N GLU A 660 12.05 -31.11 21.51
CA GLU A 660 13.24 -31.83 21.94
C GLU A 660 14.42 -31.52 21.02
N VAL A 661 15.40 -30.76 21.52
CA VAL A 661 16.55 -30.28 20.72
C VAL A 661 17.26 -31.41 19.97
N THR A 662 17.41 -32.60 20.57
CA THR A 662 18.06 -33.76 19.96
C THR A 662 17.29 -34.37 18.79
N LYS A 663 15.97 -34.14 18.71
CA LYS A 663 15.09 -34.62 17.63
C LYS A 663 14.83 -33.55 16.56
N ARG A 664 15.12 -32.29 16.87
CA ARG A 664 14.87 -31.16 15.96
C ARG A 664 15.72 -31.23 14.70
N LEU A 665 15.08 -31.02 13.56
CA LEU A 665 15.76 -30.95 12.28
C LEU A 665 16.78 -29.82 12.27
N GLY A 666 18.02 -30.12 11.90
CA GLY A 666 19.13 -29.16 11.91
C GLY A 666 19.94 -29.12 13.22
N ALA A 667 19.44 -29.74 14.29
CA ALA A 667 20.12 -29.78 15.59
C ALA A 667 21.00 -31.03 15.78
N SER A 668 20.79 -32.08 14.98
CA SER A 668 21.61 -33.29 14.90
C SER A 668 23.02 -33.04 14.35
N GLU A 669 23.89 -34.06 14.39
CA GLU A 669 25.27 -33.97 13.86
C GLU A 669 25.32 -33.54 12.38
N GLY A 670 24.31 -33.91 11.58
CA GLY A 670 24.20 -33.51 10.17
C GLY A 670 23.86 -32.03 9.96
N GLY A 671 23.39 -31.31 10.99
CA GLY A 671 23.21 -29.86 10.95
C GLY A 671 22.35 -29.38 9.77
N ALA A 672 22.81 -28.36 9.06
CA ALA A 672 22.12 -27.83 7.88
C ALA A 672 21.86 -28.88 6.80
N ASP A 673 22.71 -29.91 6.66
CA ASP A 673 22.53 -30.94 5.64
C ASP A 673 21.27 -31.78 5.87
N ASP A 674 20.86 -31.98 7.13
CA ASP A 674 19.61 -32.68 7.46
C ASP A 674 18.40 -31.88 6.99
N VAL A 675 18.44 -30.55 7.13
CA VAL A 675 17.39 -29.64 6.62
C VAL A 675 17.36 -29.64 5.09
N LYS A 676 18.54 -29.55 4.44
CA LYS A 676 18.67 -29.53 2.97
C LYS A 676 18.17 -30.83 2.31
N ARG A 677 18.29 -31.97 3.00
CA ARG A 677 17.81 -33.29 2.53
C ARG A 677 16.31 -33.52 2.70
N HIS A 678 15.58 -32.60 3.33
CA HIS A 678 14.15 -32.75 3.53
C HIS A 678 13.39 -32.84 2.19
N ARG A 679 12.44 -33.77 2.07
CA ARG A 679 11.73 -34.06 0.81
C ARG A 679 10.96 -32.87 0.24
N TRP A 680 10.59 -31.91 1.09
CA TRP A 680 9.97 -30.66 0.63
C TRP A 680 10.88 -29.88 -0.34
N PHE A 681 12.20 -29.95 -0.18
CA PHE A 681 13.17 -29.28 -1.08
C PHE A 681 13.45 -30.05 -2.38
N ASN A 682 12.74 -31.15 -2.67
CA ASN A 682 12.86 -31.83 -3.96
C ASN A 682 12.65 -30.85 -5.12
N GLY A 683 13.57 -30.83 -6.08
CA GLY A 683 13.57 -29.87 -7.20
C GLY A 683 14.35 -28.56 -6.96
N ILE A 684 14.92 -28.39 -5.76
CA ILE A 684 15.87 -27.31 -5.44
C ILE A 684 17.28 -27.87 -5.37
N SER A 685 18.17 -27.37 -6.22
CA SER A 685 19.60 -27.62 -6.11
C SER A 685 20.26 -26.54 -5.25
N PHE A 686 20.64 -26.88 -4.02
CA PHE A 686 21.34 -25.95 -3.13
C PHE A 686 22.67 -25.46 -3.72
N ALA A 687 23.35 -26.27 -4.55
CA ALA A 687 24.54 -25.86 -5.29
C ALA A 687 24.24 -24.73 -6.29
N GLU A 688 23.13 -24.82 -7.02
CA GLU A 688 22.74 -23.82 -8.01
C GLU A 688 22.27 -22.52 -7.35
N VAL A 689 21.57 -22.62 -6.22
CA VAL A 689 21.16 -21.47 -5.39
C VAL A 689 22.40 -20.76 -4.84
N LEU A 690 23.38 -21.52 -4.32
CA LEU A 690 24.65 -20.99 -3.84
C LEU A 690 25.47 -20.30 -4.94
N ALA A 691 25.59 -20.95 -6.10
CA ALA A 691 26.34 -20.41 -7.24
C ALA A 691 25.62 -19.24 -7.95
N LYS A 692 24.44 -18.85 -7.46
CA LYS A 692 23.53 -17.88 -8.06
C LYS A 692 23.21 -18.14 -9.53
N LYS A 693 23.35 -19.40 -9.98
CA LYS A 693 23.16 -19.83 -11.38
C LYS A 693 21.69 -19.90 -11.75
N ARG A 694 20.81 -20.06 -10.76
CA ARG A 694 19.35 -20.03 -10.94
C ARG A 694 18.83 -18.62 -10.64
N LYS A 695 18.28 -17.93 -11.65
CA LYS A 695 17.46 -16.74 -11.40
C LYS A 695 16.18 -17.22 -10.74
N VAL A 696 15.78 -16.64 -9.62
CA VAL A 696 14.56 -17.01 -8.84
C VAL A 696 13.29 -17.10 -9.72
N PHE A 697 13.31 -16.47 -10.91
CA PHE A 697 12.22 -16.42 -11.89
C PHE A 697 12.34 -17.37 -13.09
N SER A 698 13.42 -18.14 -13.26
CA SER A 698 13.61 -18.89 -14.52
C SER A 698 12.54 -19.95 -14.78
N ASN A 699 11.82 -20.38 -13.73
CA ASN A 699 10.77 -21.39 -13.80
C ASN A 699 9.37 -20.85 -13.43
N LEU A 700 9.25 -19.57 -13.07
CA LEU A 700 7.96 -18.98 -12.71
C LEU A 700 7.17 -18.57 -13.96
N PRO A 701 5.85 -18.79 -13.98
CA PRO A 701 4.99 -18.23 -15.01
C PRO A 701 5.18 -16.70 -15.09
N PRO A 702 5.30 -16.10 -16.29
CA PRO A 702 5.57 -14.67 -16.46
C PRO A 702 4.64 -13.75 -15.66
N LYS A 703 3.38 -14.15 -15.45
CA LYS A 703 2.40 -13.46 -14.59
C LYS A 703 2.87 -13.29 -13.14
N GLN A 704 3.32 -14.37 -12.50
CA GLN A 704 3.78 -14.36 -11.11
C GLN A 704 5.12 -13.60 -10.97
N ALA A 705 5.98 -13.70 -11.98
CA ALA A 705 7.24 -12.95 -12.06
C ALA A 705 7.03 -11.43 -12.19
N ILE A 706 5.91 -10.98 -12.78
CA ILE A 706 5.54 -9.56 -12.94
C ILE A 706 4.85 -9.03 -11.68
N GLU A 707 3.93 -9.79 -11.06
CA GLU A 707 3.29 -9.41 -9.77
C GLU A 707 4.30 -9.21 -8.64
N LEU A 708 5.37 -9.99 -8.62
CA LEU A 708 6.46 -9.82 -7.66
C LEU A 708 7.26 -8.52 -7.90
N LYS A 709 7.35 -8.04 -9.15
CA LYS A 709 8.14 -6.86 -9.55
C LYS A 709 7.38 -5.53 -9.47
N THR A 710 6.07 -5.54 -9.24
CA THR A 710 5.17 -4.36 -9.26
C THR A 710 4.73 -3.89 -7.87
N TYR A 711 5.39 -4.30 -6.79
CA TYR A 711 5.09 -3.82 -5.44
C TYR A 711 5.46 -2.34 -5.26
N ASP A 712 4.46 -1.46 -5.13
CA ASP A 712 4.63 -0.05 -4.79
C ASP A 712 4.83 0.15 -3.28
N PHE A 713 5.87 0.91 -2.93
CA PHE A 713 6.26 1.28 -1.59
C PHE A 713 6.20 2.84 -1.47
N LEU A 714 5.17 3.44 -0.81
CA LEU A 714 5.06 4.79 -0.16
C LEU A 714 3.79 5.69 -0.49
N PRO A 715 3.40 6.68 0.39
CA PRO A 715 2.01 7.20 0.57
C PRO A 715 1.73 8.73 0.32
N ARG A 716 0.45 9.15 0.60
CA ARG A 716 -0.45 10.28 0.14
C ARG A 716 -0.44 11.62 0.91
N GLU A 717 -1.15 12.68 0.44
CA GLU A 717 -1.91 13.72 1.23
C GLU A 717 -3.15 14.37 0.52
N ALA A 718 -4.01 15.10 1.27
CA ALA A 718 -5.44 15.48 1.02
C ALA A 718 -5.82 16.92 1.47
N HIS A 719 -6.90 17.53 0.93
CA HIS A 719 -7.59 18.74 1.47
C HIS A 719 -9.08 18.86 1.02
N VAL A 720 -9.92 19.49 1.87
CA VAL A 720 -11.41 19.67 1.78
C VAL A 720 -11.77 21.18 1.72
N ASP A 721 -12.86 21.57 1.05
CA ASP A 721 -13.50 22.91 1.16
C ASP A 721 -15.06 22.86 1.18
N PRO A 722 -15.78 23.81 1.83
CA PRO A 722 -17.21 23.75 2.15
C PRO A 722 -18.11 24.68 1.31
N GLY A 723 -19.37 24.29 1.09
CA GLY A 723 -20.47 25.21 0.81
C GLY A 723 -21.39 24.83 -0.35
N ALA A 724 -22.65 24.47 -0.05
CA ALA A 724 -23.81 24.71 -0.92
C ALA A 724 -25.12 24.40 -0.16
N ASP A 725 -25.98 25.41 -0.03
CA ASP A 725 -27.33 25.30 0.53
C ASP A 725 -28.33 24.62 -0.44
N ASN A 726 -29.09 23.66 0.11
CA ASN A 726 -30.34 22.97 -0.31
C ASN A 726 -30.98 23.27 -1.69
N PRO A 727 -31.38 22.21 -2.45
CA PRO A 727 -32.79 21.73 -2.42
C PRO A 727 -32.93 20.18 -2.59
N PRO A 728 -34.09 19.61 -3.01
CA PRO A 728 -35.22 19.08 -2.22
C PRO A 728 -35.21 17.55 -1.95
N ARG A 729 -35.92 17.10 -0.89
CA ARG A 729 -36.47 15.74 -0.67
C ARG A 729 -35.62 14.52 -1.11
N ALA A 730 -34.33 14.50 -0.81
CA ALA A 730 -33.54 13.26 -0.83
C ALA A 730 -33.70 12.52 0.51
N SER A 731 -33.76 11.18 0.49
CA SER A 731 -33.81 10.34 1.70
C SER A 731 -32.72 10.74 2.70
N PHE A 732 -32.93 10.54 4.00
CA PHE A 732 -31.89 10.82 5.01
C PHE A 732 -30.56 10.10 4.66
N VAL A 733 -30.66 8.90 4.04
CA VAL A 733 -29.55 8.10 3.49
C VAL A 733 -28.67 8.86 2.47
N ALA A 734 -29.25 9.72 1.62
CA ALA A 734 -28.49 10.48 0.62
C ALA A 734 -27.54 11.54 1.22
N ARG A 735 -27.73 11.93 2.49
CA ARG A 735 -26.87 12.92 3.19
C ARG A 735 -25.56 12.34 3.71
N LEU A 736 -25.45 11.01 3.79
CA LEU A 736 -24.26 10.33 4.31
C LEU A 736 -23.48 9.59 3.21
N GLU A 737 -23.85 9.78 1.93
CA GLU A 737 -23.06 9.30 0.80
C GLU A 737 -21.66 9.93 0.82
N GLY A 738 -20.63 9.10 0.66
CA GLY A 738 -19.24 9.54 0.71
C GLY A 738 -18.68 9.76 2.12
N VAL A 739 -19.48 9.65 3.19
CA VAL A 739 -18.99 9.77 4.57
C VAL A 739 -18.00 8.67 4.93
N GLU A 740 -18.21 7.44 4.44
CA GLU A 740 -17.24 6.34 4.59
C GLU A 740 -15.91 6.69 3.90
N SER A 741 -15.95 7.24 2.68
CA SER A 741 -14.76 7.66 1.93
C SER A 741 -14.03 8.83 2.60
N ALA A 742 -14.77 9.82 3.12
CA ALA A 742 -14.23 10.96 3.85
C ALA A 742 -13.66 10.55 5.21
N LEU A 743 -14.28 9.60 5.91
CA LEU A 743 -13.70 8.97 7.09
C LEU A 743 -12.44 8.19 6.71
N GLU A 744 -12.43 7.42 5.62
CA GLU A 744 -11.26 6.65 5.18
C GLU A 744 -10.09 7.55 4.78
N GLU A 745 -10.36 8.69 4.16
CA GLU A 745 -9.38 9.72 3.86
C GLU A 745 -8.75 10.29 5.13
N ARG A 746 -9.57 10.74 6.10
CA ARG A 746 -9.10 11.28 7.38
C ARG A 746 -8.41 10.23 8.27
N TYR A 747 -8.93 9.01 8.26
CA TYR A 747 -8.37 7.87 9.00
C TYR A 747 -7.01 7.42 8.42
N ARG A 748 -6.82 7.51 7.10
CA ARG A 748 -5.54 7.22 6.42
C ARG A 748 -4.54 8.36 6.53
N ALA A 749 -5.00 9.62 6.54
CA ALA A 749 -4.15 10.78 6.77
C ALA A 749 -3.43 10.68 8.13
N ASN A 750 -4.11 10.17 9.17
CA ASN A 750 -3.51 9.75 10.44
C ASN A 750 -2.71 10.84 11.19
N GLU A 751 -3.17 12.09 11.15
CA GLU A 751 -2.54 13.23 11.81
C GLU A 751 -3.48 13.89 12.83
N CYS A 752 -3.77 13.20 13.95
CA CYS A 752 -4.28 13.92 15.12
C CYS A 752 -3.17 14.90 15.57
N PRO A 753 -3.44 16.22 15.65
CA PRO A 753 -2.43 17.22 16.00
C PRO A 753 -1.65 16.81 17.24
N LYS A 754 -0.33 16.75 17.11
CA LYS A 754 0.55 16.48 18.25
C LYS A 754 0.79 17.78 19.00
N GLU A 755 0.48 17.78 20.27
CA GLU A 755 0.67 18.93 21.15
C GLU A 755 1.49 18.48 22.36
N ASP A 756 2.33 19.37 22.88
CA ASP A 756 3.13 19.08 24.07
C ASP A 756 2.24 19.12 25.32
N PRO A 757 2.13 18.03 26.11
CA PRO A 757 1.29 17.99 27.30
C PRO A 757 1.66 19.02 28.36
N ARG A 758 2.91 19.53 28.35
CA ARG A 758 3.36 20.61 29.24
C ARG A 758 2.67 21.95 28.96
N LEU A 759 2.03 22.08 27.80
CA LEU A 759 1.16 23.22 27.48
C LEU A 759 -0.23 23.10 28.11
N PHE A 760 -0.47 22.09 28.95
CA PHE A 760 -1.74 21.90 29.64
C PHE A 760 -1.53 21.89 31.17
N LYS A 761 -2.21 22.80 31.85
CA LYS A 761 -2.26 22.87 33.31
C LYS A 761 -3.35 21.94 33.83
N VAL A 762 -2.98 20.96 34.65
CA VAL A 762 -3.94 20.05 35.29
C VAL A 762 -4.70 20.80 36.38
N LEU A 763 -6.04 20.75 36.33
CA LEU A 763 -6.94 21.37 37.30
C LEU A 763 -7.47 20.37 38.33
N GLY A 764 -7.59 19.10 37.96
CA GLY A 764 -7.92 18.00 38.87
C GLY A 764 -8.49 16.77 38.15
N LEU A 765 -8.86 15.74 38.91
CA LEU A 765 -9.34 14.47 38.38
C LEU A 765 -10.86 14.52 38.12
N LEU A 766 -11.28 14.09 36.93
CA LEU A 766 -12.70 13.99 36.54
C LEU A 766 -13.26 12.58 36.72
N GLY A 767 -12.41 11.55 36.57
CA GLY A 767 -12.79 10.16 36.77
C GLY A 767 -11.65 9.18 36.53
N SER A 768 -11.69 8.05 37.21
CA SER A 768 -10.74 6.94 37.07
C SER A 768 -11.46 5.69 36.55
N GLY A 769 -11.09 5.20 35.38
CA GLY A 769 -11.66 4.00 34.78
C GLY A 769 -10.62 2.90 34.53
N VAL A 770 -11.09 1.73 34.11
CA VAL A 770 -10.24 0.56 33.77
C VAL A 770 -9.20 0.87 32.68
N PHE A 771 -9.45 1.88 31.85
CA PHE A 771 -8.61 2.27 30.70
C PHE A 771 -7.79 3.55 30.93
N GLY A 772 -7.72 4.03 32.17
CA GLY A 772 -6.93 5.20 32.53
C GLY A 772 -7.72 6.27 33.28
N GLU A 773 -7.00 7.35 33.61
CA GLU A 773 -7.50 8.47 34.38
C GLU A 773 -7.83 9.64 33.45
N VAL A 774 -8.93 10.33 33.71
CA VAL A 774 -9.36 11.49 32.94
C VAL A 774 -9.24 12.73 33.82
N TYR A 775 -8.45 13.69 33.35
CA TYR A 775 -8.14 14.93 34.04
C TYR A 775 -8.81 16.11 33.36
N GLN A 776 -9.26 17.06 34.15
CA GLN A 776 -9.59 18.39 33.64
C GLN A 776 -8.29 19.16 33.46
N VAL A 777 -8.07 19.71 32.27
CA VAL A 777 -6.86 20.48 31.97
C VAL A 777 -7.21 21.79 31.28
N GLU A 778 -6.37 22.80 31.48
CA GLU A 778 -6.48 24.12 30.85
C GLU A 778 -5.28 24.33 29.93
N LYS A 779 -5.50 24.69 28.67
CA LYS A 779 -4.39 24.97 27.75
C LYS A 779 -3.75 26.33 28.08
N VAL A 780 -2.44 26.28 28.31
CA VAL A 780 -1.60 27.44 28.61
C VAL A 780 -1.52 28.30 27.36
N GLY A 781 -2.02 29.53 27.45
CA GLY A 781 -1.99 30.53 26.38
C GLY A 781 -3.37 31.02 25.95
N ASP A 782 -4.36 30.13 25.82
CA ASP A 782 -5.74 30.51 25.44
C ASP A 782 -6.77 30.30 26.57
N GLY A 783 -6.41 29.62 27.66
CA GLY A 783 -7.26 29.41 28.83
C GLY A 783 -8.43 28.45 28.60
N ARG A 784 -8.45 27.71 27.48
CA ARG A 784 -9.55 26.79 27.17
C ARG A 784 -9.43 25.49 27.95
N LEU A 785 -10.59 24.99 28.39
CA LEU A 785 -10.72 23.74 29.13
C LEU A 785 -10.81 22.52 28.19
N TYR A 786 -10.09 21.47 28.54
CA TYR A 786 -10.07 20.17 27.85
C TYR A 786 -10.17 19.02 28.86
N ALA A 787 -10.54 17.84 28.35
CA ALA A 787 -10.40 16.59 29.09
C ALA A 787 -9.16 15.85 28.56
N LEU A 788 -8.24 15.49 29.44
CA LEU A 788 -7.05 14.72 29.12
C LEU A 788 -7.20 13.31 29.69
N LYS A 789 -7.35 12.33 28.80
CA LYS A 789 -7.33 10.91 29.15
C LYS A 789 -5.89 10.42 29.12
N SER A 790 -5.37 10.02 30.29
CA SER A 790 -4.08 9.37 30.44
C SER A 790 -4.29 7.87 30.51
N THR A 791 -3.84 7.17 29.47
CA THR A 791 -3.87 5.71 29.43
C THR A 791 -2.44 5.19 29.54
N ALA A 792 -2.16 4.43 30.60
CA ALA A 792 -0.85 3.80 30.75
C ALA A 792 -0.57 2.84 29.58
N LYS A 793 0.59 2.99 28.96
CA LYS A 793 1.27 1.98 28.13
C LYS A 793 1.84 0.89 29.04
N LEU A 794 1.02 0.36 29.96
CA LEU A 794 1.46 -0.71 30.83
C LEU A 794 1.85 -1.93 29.99
N PHE A 795 2.84 -2.67 30.50
CA PHE A 795 3.34 -3.96 30.04
C PHE A 795 2.29 -5.08 30.19
N ASP A 796 1.03 -4.75 30.00
CA ASP A 796 -0.08 -5.65 30.22
C ASP A 796 -0.34 -6.49 28.97
N VAL A 797 -0.84 -7.69 29.24
CA VAL A 797 -0.38 -8.86 28.53
C VAL A 797 -1.34 -9.28 27.41
N GLU A 798 -2.48 -8.60 27.27
CA GLU A 798 -3.45 -8.79 26.18
C GLU A 798 -3.19 -7.80 25.02
N ALA A 799 -2.78 -8.27 23.83
CA ALA A 799 -2.43 -7.40 22.70
C ALA A 799 -3.60 -6.56 22.16
N GLU A 800 -4.86 -6.94 22.46
CA GLU A 800 -6.03 -6.12 22.14
C GLU A 800 -6.05 -4.81 22.94
N ARG A 801 -5.69 -4.80 24.23
CA ARG A 801 -5.67 -3.57 25.04
C ARG A 801 -4.63 -2.55 24.56
N ARG A 802 -3.62 -2.97 23.80
CA ARG A 802 -2.57 -2.09 23.23
C ARG A 802 -3.00 -1.39 21.94
N THR A 803 -3.84 -2.01 21.13
CA THR A 803 -4.31 -1.45 19.84
C THR A 803 -5.57 -0.61 19.99
N ARG A 804 -6.35 -0.80 21.07
CA ARG A 804 -7.57 -0.05 21.38
C ARG A 804 -7.32 1.46 21.55
N PRO A 805 -6.35 1.96 22.34
CA PRO A 805 -6.13 3.41 22.48
C PRO A 805 -5.67 4.07 21.19
N ILE A 806 -4.90 3.34 20.36
CA ILE A 806 -4.45 3.82 19.04
C ILE A 806 -5.63 3.88 18.06
N SER A 807 -6.50 2.87 18.06
CA SER A 807 -7.70 2.82 17.21
C SER A 807 -8.73 3.85 17.66
N GLU A 808 -8.98 3.98 18.97
CA GLU A 808 -9.83 5.00 19.59
C GLU A 808 -9.37 6.40 19.16
N LYS A 809 -8.08 6.72 19.29
CA LYS A 809 -7.50 8.00 18.81
C LYS A 809 -7.79 8.23 17.33
N LYS A 810 -7.53 7.23 16.48
CA LYS A 810 -7.70 7.36 15.02
C LYS A 810 -9.17 7.56 14.63
N LEU A 811 -10.09 6.84 15.29
CA LEU A 811 -11.51 6.97 15.07
C LEU A 811 -12.03 8.34 15.53
N LEU A 812 -11.76 8.73 16.78
CA LEU A 812 -12.20 10.01 17.35
C LEU A 812 -11.65 11.24 16.63
N TYR A 813 -10.51 11.12 15.94
CA TYR A 813 -9.99 12.18 15.08
C TYR A 813 -10.64 12.18 13.69
N ALA A 814 -10.84 11.00 13.10
CA ALA A 814 -11.39 10.87 11.75
C ALA A 814 -12.90 11.13 11.68
N MET A 815 -13.62 10.91 12.78
CA MET A 815 -15.05 11.19 12.90
C MET A 815 -15.29 12.67 13.16
N GLN A 816 -16.20 13.25 12.38
CA GLN A 816 -16.65 14.64 12.55
C GLN A 816 -18.17 14.66 12.51
N HIS A 817 -18.79 14.75 13.68
CA HIS A 817 -20.23 14.78 13.83
C HIS A 817 -20.62 15.58 15.09
N ALA A 818 -21.77 16.27 15.07
CA ALA A 818 -22.20 17.16 16.15
C ALA A 818 -22.37 16.45 17.51
N PHE A 819 -22.71 15.16 17.47
CA PHE A 819 -23.01 14.32 18.64
C PHE A 819 -22.01 13.17 18.83
N VAL A 820 -20.82 13.24 18.22
CA VAL A 820 -19.72 12.30 18.47
C VAL A 820 -18.55 13.08 19.07
N LEU A 821 -17.94 12.57 20.13
CA LEU A 821 -16.82 13.22 20.81
C LEU A 821 -15.66 13.42 19.84
N ARG A 822 -15.00 14.58 19.87
CA ARG A 822 -13.85 14.88 19.01
C ARG A 822 -12.55 14.81 19.79
N ALA A 823 -11.54 14.15 19.21
CA ALA A 823 -10.16 14.28 19.65
C ALA A 823 -9.56 15.61 19.14
N CYS A 824 -9.07 16.44 20.05
CA CYS A 824 -8.45 17.73 19.73
C CYS A 824 -6.95 17.57 19.50
N PHE A 825 -6.26 16.90 20.44
CA PHE A 825 -4.82 16.70 20.41
C PHE A 825 -4.47 15.31 20.91
N ALA A 826 -3.27 14.84 20.56
CA ALA A 826 -2.72 13.62 21.12
C ALA A 826 -1.23 13.76 21.43
N ALA A 827 -0.82 13.15 22.53
CA ALA A 827 0.57 13.08 22.92
C ALA A 827 0.91 11.69 23.45
N GLN A 828 2.20 11.39 23.56
CA GLN A 828 2.64 10.13 24.12
C GLN A 828 4.05 10.26 24.68
N ASN A 829 4.32 9.52 25.74
CA ASN A 829 5.67 9.29 26.27
C ASN A 829 5.97 7.78 26.31
N ILE A 830 7.01 7.35 27.01
CA ILE A 830 7.40 5.94 27.08
C ILE A 830 6.35 5.10 27.82
N GLY A 831 5.69 5.67 28.84
CA GLY A 831 4.80 4.96 29.75
C GLY A 831 3.30 5.18 29.54
N HIS A 832 2.88 6.19 28.75
CA HIS A 832 1.49 6.64 28.65
C HIS A 832 1.15 7.20 27.26
N LEU A 833 -0.09 6.99 26.83
CA LEU A 833 -0.75 7.67 25.72
C LEU A 833 -1.73 8.70 26.29
N PHE A 834 -1.65 9.92 25.79
CA PHE A 834 -2.51 11.03 26.20
C PHE A 834 -3.42 11.41 25.05
N LEU A 835 -4.72 11.34 25.29
CA LEU A 835 -5.74 11.79 24.36
C LEU A 835 -6.43 13.00 24.96
N ILE A 836 -6.34 14.14 24.28
CA ILE A 836 -6.97 15.38 24.71
C ILE A 836 -8.23 15.61 23.86
N THR A 837 -9.39 15.60 24.51
CA THR A 837 -10.71 15.81 23.89
C THR A 837 -11.35 17.10 24.38
N GLU A 838 -12.45 17.47 23.75
CA GLU A 838 -13.31 18.54 24.26
C GLU A 838 -13.80 18.21 25.69
N PHE A 839 -13.94 19.24 26.53
CA PHE A 839 -14.39 19.07 27.91
C PHE A 839 -15.92 19.10 28.01
N ALA A 840 -16.50 18.05 28.60
CA ALA A 840 -17.92 17.96 28.88
C ALA A 840 -18.24 18.59 30.25
N ARG A 841 -18.75 19.82 30.23
CA ARG A 841 -18.96 20.65 31.44
C ARG A 841 -19.82 19.98 32.52
N TYR A 842 -20.76 19.11 32.12
CA TYR A 842 -21.70 18.45 33.05
C TYR A 842 -21.41 16.96 33.26
N GLY A 843 -20.33 16.43 32.68
CA GLY A 843 -19.88 15.05 32.87
C GLY A 843 -20.66 14.05 32.02
N ASP A 844 -20.72 12.80 32.46
CA ASP A 844 -21.48 11.74 31.82
C ASP A 844 -22.99 11.83 32.07
N PHE A 845 -23.76 11.12 31.25
CA PHE A 845 -25.22 11.10 31.30
C PHE A 845 -25.74 10.33 32.52
N ARG A 846 -24.94 9.44 33.14
CA ARG A 846 -25.38 8.69 34.32
C ARG A 846 -25.74 9.61 35.48
N ARG A 847 -25.07 10.76 35.61
CA ARG A 847 -25.44 11.81 36.59
C ARG A 847 -26.89 12.27 36.43
N LEU A 848 -27.39 12.35 35.20
CA LEU A 848 -28.76 12.77 34.91
C LEU A 848 -29.81 11.72 35.31
N LEU A 849 -29.43 10.44 35.44
CA LEU A 849 -30.35 9.38 35.87
C LEU A 849 -30.83 9.54 37.32
N THR A 850 -30.08 10.30 38.12
CA THR A 850 -30.46 10.65 39.50
C THR A 850 -31.43 11.82 39.57
N MET A 851 -31.67 12.50 38.44
CA MET A 851 -32.54 13.67 38.34
C MET A 851 -33.89 13.28 37.77
N ASP A 852 -34.93 14.03 38.16
CA ASP A 852 -36.26 13.89 37.56
C ASP A 852 -36.31 14.67 36.24
N LEU A 853 -36.00 13.98 35.14
CA LEU A 853 -35.98 14.57 33.80
C LEU A 853 -37.36 14.52 33.14
N ARG A 854 -37.78 15.63 32.55
CA ARG A 854 -38.98 15.68 31.70
C ARG A 854 -38.83 14.77 30.49
N ASP A 855 -39.90 14.09 30.10
CA ASP A 855 -39.96 13.27 28.88
C ASP A 855 -39.49 14.01 27.62
N SER A 856 -39.75 15.31 27.53
CA SER A 856 -39.28 16.15 26.42
C SER A 856 -37.75 16.23 26.34
N VAL A 857 -37.08 16.29 27.49
CA VAL A 857 -35.62 16.31 27.59
C VAL A 857 -35.07 14.93 27.25
N ILE A 858 -35.64 13.87 27.82
CA ILE A 858 -35.27 12.47 27.52
C ILE A 858 -35.39 12.22 26.02
N LYS A 859 -36.52 12.57 25.40
CA LYS A 859 -36.80 12.41 23.98
C LYS A 859 -35.75 13.12 23.10
N LEU A 860 -35.36 14.35 23.44
CA LEU A 860 -34.33 15.11 22.71
C LEU A 860 -32.94 14.46 22.80
N HIS A 861 -32.56 13.90 23.96
CA HIS A 861 -31.30 13.18 24.11
C HIS A 861 -31.32 11.83 23.39
N MET A 862 -32.43 11.10 23.45
CA MET A 862 -32.64 9.88 22.66
C MET A 862 -32.48 10.15 21.15
N ALA A 863 -33.07 11.23 20.64
CA ALA A 863 -32.96 11.62 19.24
C ALA A 863 -31.52 12.00 18.83
N GLN A 864 -30.74 12.61 19.72
CA GLN A 864 -29.32 12.91 19.47
C GLN A 864 -28.47 11.64 19.33
N LEU A 865 -28.73 10.61 20.15
CA LEU A 865 -28.03 9.32 20.06
C LEU A 865 -28.37 8.57 18.77
N VAL A 866 -29.62 8.65 18.30
CA VAL A 866 -30.01 8.09 16.99
C VAL A 866 -29.22 8.73 15.86
N LEU A 867 -29.06 10.07 15.87
CA LEU A 867 -28.25 10.79 14.88
C LEU A 867 -26.75 10.44 14.97
N ALA A 868 -26.22 10.26 16.19
CA ALA A 868 -24.84 9.84 16.38
C ALA A 868 -24.59 8.44 15.77
N LEU A 869 -25.48 7.48 16.02
CA LEU A 869 -25.35 6.12 15.49
C LEU A 869 -25.59 6.03 13.99
N GLU A 870 -26.51 6.80 13.43
CA GLU A 870 -26.70 6.90 11.97
C GLU A 870 -25.37 7.26 11.28
N TYR A 871 -24.67 8.27 11.79
CA TYR A 871 -23.36 8.67 11.29
C TYR A 871 -22.29 7.58 11.46
N ILE A 872 -22.17 6.99 12.66
CA ILE A 872 -21.17 5.96 12.97
C ILE A 872 -21.37 4.73 12.09
N HIS A 873 -22.62 4.30 11.87
CA HIS A 873 -22.95 3.14 11.04
C HIS A 873 -22.74 3.43 9.55
N ALA A 874 -23.00 4.66 9.09
CA ALA A 874 -22.66 5.08 7.73
C ALA A 874 -21.14 5.05 7.47
N CYS A 875 -20.31 5.26 8.50
CA CYS A 875 -18.86 5.06 8.46
C CYS A 875 -18.42 3.59 8.52
N LYS A 876 -19.36 2.64 8.55
CA LYS A 876 -19.12 1.20 8.76
C LYS A 876 -18.40 0.92 10.08
N ILE A 877 -18.76 1.62 11.15
CA ILE A 877 -18.23 1.39 12.49
C ILE A 877 -19.34 0.79 13.37
N VAL A 878 -18.99 -0.20 14.19
CA VAL A 878 -19.84 -0.70 15.30
C VAL A 878 -19.22 -0.25 16.64
N HIS A 879 -20.01 0.33 17.53
CA HIS A 879 -19.54 0.97 18.78
C HIS A 879 -19.29 -0.05 19.91
N ARG A 880 -20.28 -0.91 20.21
CA ARG A 880 -20.21 -2.00 21.22
C ARG A 880 -20.04 -1.61 22.69
N SER A 881 -20.04 -0.31 23.01
CA SER A 881 -19.91 0.23 24.38
C SER A 881 -20.87 1.38 24.68
N ILE A 882 -22.12 1.30 24.20
CA ILE A 882 -23.12 2.35 24.41
C ILE A 882 -23.75 2.19 25.80
N THR A 883 -23.38 3.06 26.74
CA THR A 883 -23.89 3.11 28.12
C THR A 883 -24.05 4.57 28.57
N PRO A 884 -24.85 4.85 29.63
CA PRO A 884 -24.96 6.20 30.21
C PRO A 884 -23.62 6.82 30.64
N ASP A 885 -22.64 6.00 31.03
CA ASP A 885 -21.29 6.42 31.43
C ASP A 885 -20.46 6.94 30.25
N ASN A 886 -20.78 6.49 29.03
CA ASN A 886 -20.05 6.82 27.81
C ASN A 886 -20.71 7.93 26.97
N VAL A 887 -21.81 8.52 27.46
CA VAL A 887 -22.51 9.64 26.82
C VAL A 887 -22.22 10.91 27.63
N LEU A 888 -21.60 11.91 27.02
CA LEU A 888 -21.11 13.10 27.71
C LEU A 888 -21.99 14.33 27.45
N VAL A 889 -22.22 15.15 28.46
CA VAL A 889 -23.11 16.33 28.41
C VAL A 889 -22.28 17.62 28.43
N PHE A 890 -22.42 18.42 27.36
CA PHE A 890 -21.64 19.62 27.12
C PHE A 890 -22.31 20.89 27.65
N GLU A 891 -21.59 22.00 27.63
CA GLU A 891 -22.04 23.29 28.15
C GLU A 891 -23.37 23.77 27.55
N ASP A 892 -23.63 23.43 26.28
CA ASP A 892 -24.86 23.71 25.55
C ASP A 892 -26.00 22.71 25.84
N LEU A 893 -25.79 21.78 26.79
CA LEU A 893 -26.70 20.69 27.17
C LEU A 893 -26.97 19.67 26.05
N TYR A 894 -26.21 19.74 24.95
CA TYR A 894 -26.19 18.67 23.96
C TYR A 894 -25.23 17.56 24.39
N LEU A 895 -25.55 16.35 23.95
CA LEU A 895 -24.70 15.19 24.23
C LEU A 895 -23.68 14.96 23.12
N LYS A 896 -22.58 14.30 23.47
CA LYS A 896 -21.73 13.59 22.51
C LYS A 896 -21.44 12.18 23.00
N LEU A 897 -21.56 11.21 22.10
CA LEU A 897 -21.17 9.82 22.36
C LEU A 897 -19.63 9.72 22.37
N GLY A 898 -19.08 9.12 23.41
CA GLY A 898 -17.65 8.91 23.63
C GLY A 898 -17.30 7.44 23.89
N ASP A 899 -16.03 7.20 24.25
CA ASP A 899 -15.42 5.88 24.49
C ASP A 899 -15.53 4.88 23.31
N PHE A 900 -14.69 5.14 22.31
CA PHE A 900 -14.52 4.27 21.14
C PHE A 900 -13.48 3.17 21.37
N GLY A 901 -13.11 2.89 22.63
CA GLY A 901 -12.13 1.87 22.99
C GLY A 901 -12.53 0.46 22.54
N ASN A 902 -13.83 0.17 22.48
CA ASN A 902 -14.36 -1.10 21.96
C ASN A 902 -14.92 -0.99 20.53
N ALA A 903 -14.81 0.15 19.86
CA ALA A 903 -15.36 0.32 18.52
C ALA A 903 -14.53 -0.42 17.45
N LYS A 904 -15.18 -0.85 16.36
CA LYS A 904 -14.52 -1.57 15.26
C LYS A 904 -15.05 -1.15 13.90
N ARG A 905 -14.15 -0.99 12.93
CA ARG A 905 -14.50 -0.78 11.51
C ARG A 905 -14.81 -2.12 10.85
N LEU A 906 -15.99 -2.22 10.26
CA LEU A 906 -16.51 -3.42 9.63
C LEU A 906 -16.28 -3.35 8.11
N ARG A 907 -15.44 -4.23 7.59
CA ARG A 907 -15.40 -4.53 6.13
C ARG A 907 -16.45 -5.58 5.76
N LEU A 908 -16.69 -6.50 6.68
CA LEU A 908 -17.72 -7.54 6.70
C LEU A 908 -18.23 -7.67 8.15
N ARG A 909 -19.21 -8.55 8.38
CA ARG A 909 -19.71 -8.88 9.73
C ARG A 909 -18.59 -9.46 10.61
N THR A 910 -18.76 -9.43 11.93
CA THR A 910 -17.74 -9.84 12.90
C THR A 910 -18.33 -10.78 13.95
N THR A 911 -17.51 -11.60 14.61
CA THR A 911 -17.91 -12.55 15.69
C THR A 911 -17.26 -12.21 17.04
N SER A 912 -16.62 -11.05 17.15
CA SER A 912 -15.81 -10.65 18.31
C SER A 912 -16.70 -10.48 19.55
N PHE A 913 -16.38 -11.17 20.65
CA PHE A 913 -17.11 -11.03 21.91
C PHE A 913 -16.40 -10.02 22.82
N ILE A 914 -16.88 -8.78 22.80
CA ILE A 914 -16.23 -7.64 23.48
C ILE A 914 -17.29 -6.62 23.85
N GLY A 915 -17.12 -5.99 25.01
CA GLY A 915 -18.05 -5.03 25.59
C GLY A 915 -18.67 -5.55 26.90
N PRO A 916 -19.43 -4.72 27.62
CA PRO A 916 -20.15 -5.13 28.83
C PRO A 916 -21.27 -6.12 28.48
N ILE A 917 -21.33 -7.26 29.17
CA ILE A 917 -22.29 -8.35 28.86
C ILE A 917 -23.76 -7.88 28.96
N GLY A 918 -24.08 -6.98 29.90
CA GLY A 918 -25.45 -6.46 30.07
C GLY A 918 -26.03 -5.73 28.86
N ILE A 919 -25.18 -5.15 28.00
CA ILE A 919 -25.61 -4.44 26.79
C ILE A 919 -25.40 -5.24 25.50
N MET A 920 -24.86 -6.47 25.58
CA MET A 920 -24.60 -7.28 24.39
C MET A 920 -25.91 -7.77 23.78
N ALA A 921 -26.01 -7.69 22.45
CA ALA A 921 -27.13 -8.25 21.72
C ALA A 921 -27.13 -9.80 21.78
N PRO A 922 -28.29 -10.47 21.66
CA PRO A 922 -28.39 -11.92 21.71
C PRO A 922 -27.44 -12.65 20.76
N GLU A 923 -27.26 -12.14 19.53
CA GLU A 923 -26.34 -12.67 18.54
C GLU A 923 -24.87 -12.59 18.95
N MET A 924 -24.47 -11.57 19.72
CA MET A 924 -23.12 -11.46 20.25
C MET A 924 -22.88 -12.54 21.32
N ILE A 925 -23.87 -12.77 22.19
CA ILE A 925 -23.82 -13.79 23.25
C ILE A 925 -23.78 -15.19 22.66
N LYS A 926 -24.53 -15.43 21.58
CA LYS A 926 -24.52 -16.69 20.83
C LYS A 926 -23.26 -16.92 20.00
N ARG A 927 -22.37 -15.91 19.89
CA ARG A 927 -21.18 -15.91 19.03
C ARG A 927 -21.49 -15.99 17.53
N ASP A 928 -22.67 -15.54 17.14
CA ASP A 928 -23.07 -15.43 15.72
C ASP A 928 -22.36 -14.23 15.05
N GLU A 929 -22.29 -14.24 13.73
CA GLU A 929 -21.84 -13.08 12.97
C GLU A 929 -22.80 -11.90 13.10
N TYR A 930 -22.28 -10.74 13.47
CA TYR A 930 -23.05 -9.52 13.68
C TYR A 930 -22.45 -8.30 12.96
N GLY A 931 -23.31 -7.34 12.61
CA GLY A 931 -22.97 -6.06 12.00
C GLY A 931 -23.21 -4.89 12.94
N THR A 932 -23.59 -3.73 12.40
CA THR A 932 -23.86 -2.52 13.20
C THR A 932 -25.16 -2.61 14.01
N GLU A 933 -26.04 -3.56 13.70
CA GLU A 933 -27.37 -3.71 14.32
C GLU A 933 -27.35 -4.06 15.82
N VAL A 934 -26.21 -4.47 16.36
CA VAL A 934 -26.03 -4.73 17.80
C VAL A 934 -26.02 -3.45 18.63
N ASP A 935 -25.65 -2.32 18.02
CA ASP A 935 -25.66 -1.02 18.70
C ASP A 935 -27.10 -0.52 18.93
N TRP A 936 -28.06 -0.94 18.10
CA TRP A 936 -29.49 -0.62 18.31
C TRP A 936 -30.07 -1.37 19.52
N TRP A 937 -29.61 -2.60 19.77
CA TRP A 937 -29.93 -3.33 20.99
C TRP A 937 -29.37 -2.61 22.22
N ALA A 938 -28.09 -2.24 22.19
CA ALA A 938 -27.45 -1.49 23.27
C ALA A 938 -28.15 -0.15 23.54
N LEU A 939 -28.62 0.53 22.49
CA LEU A 939 -29.45 1.74 22.62
C LEU A 939 -30.80 1.46 23.31
N GLY A 940 -31.43 0.32 23.03
CA GLY A 940 -32.64 -0.12 23.73
C GLY A 940 -32.41 -0.35 25.23
N VAL A 941 -31.28 -0.97 25.60
CA VAL A 941 -30.87 -1.15 27.01
C VAL A 941 -30.64 0.21 27.67
N PHE A 942 -29.91 1.12 26.99
CA PHE A 942 -29.71 2.49 27.45
C PHE A 942 -31.04 3.21 27.68
N PHE A 943 -31.97 3.18 26.71
CA PHE A 943 -33.26 3.85 26.83
C PHE A 943 -34.09 3.28 27.98
N PHE A 944 -34.04 1.96 28.19
CA PHE A 944 -34.67 1.33 29.34
C PHE A 944 -34.09 1.85 30.65
N GLU A 945 -32.76 1.88 30.80
CA GLU A 945 -32.11 2.41 32.01
C GLU A 945 -32.44 3.88 32.27
N VAL A 946 -32.47 4.71 31.23
CA VAL A 946 -32.84 6.13 31.36
C VAL A 946 -34.25 6.30 31.89
N VAL A 947 -35.17 5.46 31.41
CA VAL A 947 -36.59 5.58 31.71
C VAL A 947 -36.98 4.87 32.99
N PHE A 948 -36.25 3.84 33.42
CA PHE A 948 -36.64 3.03 34.59
C PHE A 948 -35.63 3.08 35.74
N GLY A 949 -34.42 3.59 35.51
CA GLY A 949 -33.35 3.64 36.53
C GLY A 949 -32.75 2.27 36.87
N THR A 950 -33.20 1.21 36.20
CA THR A 950 -32.78 -0.19 36.43
C THR A 950 -32.45 -0.87 35.10
N HIS A 951 -31.59 -1.88 35.14
CA HIS A 951 -31.21 -2.65 33.96
C HIS A 951 -32.33 -3.64 33.53
N PRO A 952 -32.66 -3.79 32.22
CA PRO A 952 -33.79 -4.61 31.75
C PRO A 952 -33.63 -6.12 32.04
N PHE A 953 -32.39 -6.58 32.16
CA PHE A 953 -32.03 -7.98 32.41
C PHE A 953 -31.37 -8.20 33.77
N ASP A 954 -31.56 -7.27 34.72
CA ASP A 954 -30.97 -7.40 36.05
C ASP A 954 -31.38 -8.72 36.71
N VAL A 955 -30.38 -9.53 37.06
CA VAL A 955 -30.50 -10.78 37.82
C VAL A 955 -29.52 -10.66 38.97
N SER A 956 -29.94 -9.94 40.00
CA SER A 956 -29.15 -9.44 41.13
C SER A 956 -28.30 -10.47 41.91
N HIS A 957 -28.33 -11.76 41.54
CA HIS A 957 -27.64 -12.85 42.23
C HIS A 957 -26.83 -13.80 41.30
N ASP A 958 -26.93 -13.69 39.97
CA ASP A 958 -26.38 -14.71 39.05
C ASP A 958 -25.14 -14.25 38.24
N GLY A 959 -24.66 -13.03 38.49
CA GLY A 959 -23.48 -12.46 37.82
C GLY A 959 -23.64 -12.34 36.30
N GLU A 960 -22.50 -12.22 35.58
CA GLU A 960 -22.48 -12.02 34.13
C GLU A 960 -23.15 -13.16 33.33
N ILE A 961 -23.04 -14.41 33.81
CA ILE A 961 -23.63 -15.59 33.17
C ILE A 961 -25.16 -15.52 33.24
N GLY A 962 -25.72 -15.17 34.39
CA GLY A 962 -27.17 -15.03 34.53
C GLY A 962 -27.73 -13.91 33.65
N ILE A 963 -27.00 -12.79 33.53
CA ILE A 963 -27.39 -11.68 32.66
C ILE A 963 -27.43 -12.15 31.20
N ALA A 964 -26.41 -12.90 30.77
CA ALA A 964 -26.37 -13.46 29.42
C ALA A 964 -27.54 -14.43 29.16
N GLU A 965 -27.87 -15.30 30.12
CA GLU A 965 -29.04 -16.18 30.01
C GLU A 965 -30.35 -15.41 29.95
N ALA A 966 -30.48 -14.35 30.76
CA ALA A 966 -31.66 -13.49 30.77
C ALA A 966 -31.85 -12.80 29.41
N ILE A 967 -30.79 -12.30 28.80
CA ILE A 967 -30.85 -11.71 27.44
C ILE A 967 -31.37 -12.73 26.42
N LEU A 968 -30.91 -13.98 26.50
CA LEU A 968 -31.29 -15.04 25.56
C LEU A 968 -32.71 -15.58 25.76
N ARG A 969 -33.22 -15.58 27.00
CA ARG A 969 -34.43 -16.34 27.37
C ARG A 969 -35.56 -15.52 28.02
N LYS A 970 -35.25 -14.44 28.73
CA LYS A 970 -36.21 -13.70 29.56
C LYS A 970 -36.80 -12.51 28.81
N ASP A 971 -38.12 -12.50 28.65
CA ASP A 971 -38.80 -11.38 27.97
C ASP A 971 -38.71 -10.11 28.82
N VAL A 972 -38.40 -8.99 28.17
CA VAL A 972 -38.30 -7.68 28.82
C VAL A 972 -39.68 -7.28 29.32
N LYS A 973 -39.80 -6.97 30.60
CA LYS A 973 -41.05 -6.52 31.22
C LYS A 973 -40.87 -5.10 31.73
N ILE A 974 -41.79 -4.23 31.33
CA ILE A 974 -41.83 -2.85 31.82
C ILE A 974 -42.37 -2.84 33.26
N PRO A 975 -41.66 -2.20 34.20
CA PRO A 975 -42.15 -2.00 35.57
C PRO A 975 -43.52 -1.30 35.59
N LYS A 976 -44.47 -1.82 36.38
CA LYS A 976 -45.87 -1.31 36.40
C LYS A 976 -46.05 -0.05 37.24
N ASP A 977 -45.06 0.28 38.04
CA ASP A 977 -45.01 1.38 39.02
C ASP A 977 -44.66 2.73 38.38
N ARG A 978 -44.14 2.75 37.15
CA ARG A 978 -43.85 3.98 36.40
C ARG A 978 -44.76 4.11 35.17
N ILE A 979 -45.54 5.19 35.12
CA ILE A 979 -46.37 5.51 33.96
C ILE A 979 -45.47 6.17 32.91
N ILE A 980 -45.34 5.54 31.74
CA ILE A 980 -44.61 6.07 30.60
C ILE A 980 -45.51 6.16 29.37
N ALA A 981 -45.14 7.00 28.41
CA ALA A 981 -45.88 7.12 27.16
C ALA A 981 -45.93 5.75 26.42
N PRO A 982 -47.10 5.31 25.91
CA PRO A 982 -47.21 4.04 25.19
C PRO A 982 -46.24 3.92 24.01
N MET A 983 -46.00 5.03 23.31
CA MET A 983 -45.06 5.10 22.18
C MET A 983 -43.60 4.92 22.63
N LEU A 984 -43.24 5.38 23.83
CA LEU A 984 -41.89 5.17 24.37
C LEU A 984 -41.67 3.70 24.77
N SER A 985 -42.70 3.08 25.36
CA SER A 985 -42.72 1.63 25.64
C SER A 985 -42.52 0.81 24.36
N ASP A 986 -43.29 1.10 23.32
CA ASP A 986 -43.19 0.40 22.02
C ASP A 986 -41.79 0.57 21.40
N LEU A 987 -41.24 1.79 21.41
CA LEU A 987 -39.89 2.07 20.92
C LEU A 987 -38.84 1.19 21.62
N ILE A 988 -38.84 1.16 22.96
CA ILE A 988 -37.86 0.40 23.74
C ILE A 988 -37.99 -1.11 23.48
N LEU A 989 -39.22 -1.63 23.47
CA LEU A 989 -39.45 -3.06 23.25
C LEU A 989 -39.05 -3.51 21.84
N ARG A 990 -39.27 -2.66 20.82
CA ARG A 990 -38.84 -2.97 19.44
C ARG A 990 -37.33 -2.88 19.23
N LEU A 991 -36.62 -2.05 20.01
CA LEU A 991 -35.16 -2.05 20.05
C LEU A 991 -34.60 -3.29 20.76
N LEU A 992 -35.33 -3.80 21.76
CA LEU A 992 -35.01 -5.01 22.52
C LEU A 992 -35.63 -6.29 21.92
N GLU A 993 -35.97 -6.27 20.64
CA GLU A 993 -36.38 -7.46 19.89
C GLU A 993 -35.15 -8.36 19.65
N ARG A 994 -35.28 -9.64 20.03
CA ARG A 994 -34.16 -10.58 19.99
C ARG A 994 -33.82 -10.97 18.56
N ASP A 995 -34.83 -11.09 17.71
CA ASP A 995 -34.62 -11.34 16.29
C ASP A 995 -34.14 -10.06 15.60
N ARG A 996 -32.85 -10.02 15.25
CA ARG A 996 -32.23 -8.87 14.59
C ARG A 996 -32.93 -8.44 13.29
N SER A 997 -33.62 -9.35 12.60
CA SER A 997 -34.36 -9.03 11.37
C SER A 997 -35.68 -8.31 11.61
N LYS A 998 -36.18 -8.34 12.86
CA LYS A 998 -37.40 -7.65 13.29
C LYS A 998 -37.11 -6.46 14.20
N ARG A 999 -35.87 -6.36 14.70
CA ARG A 999 -35.40 -5.29 15.56
C ARG A 999 -35.44 -3.95 14.84
N LEU A 1000 -36.02 -2.95 15.49
CA LEU A 1000 -36.02 -1.59 14.98
C LEU A 1000 -34.57 -1.10 14.82
N GLY A 1001 -34.23 -0.59 13.63
CA GLY A 1001 -32.84 -0.25 13.27
C GLY A 1001 -32.07 -1.35 12.54
N GLY A 1002 -32.53 -2.61 12.63
CA GLY A 1002 -32.05 -3.75 11.82
C GLY A 1002 -32.87 -4.02 10.56
N LEU A 1003 -33.94 -3.23 10.35
CA LEU A 1003 -34.80 -3.26 9.17
C LEU A 1003 -34.13 -2.58 7.96
N GLU A 1004 -34.72 -2.68 6.76
CA GLU A 1004 -34.14 -2.12 5.52
C GLU A 1004 -33.85 -0.60 5.59
N GLY A 1005 -34.60 0.16 6.39
CA GLY A 1005 -34.41 1.61 6.57
C GLY A 1005 -33.39 2.00 7.65
N GLY A 1006 -32.87 1.05 8.44
CA GLY A 1006 -31.86 1.32 9.46
C GLY A 1006 -32.31 2.38 10.48
N ALA A 1007 -31.47 3.41 10.69
CA ALA A 1007 -31.76 4.52 11.59
C ALA A 1007 -33.03 5.32 11.19
N GLU A 1008 -33.39 5.33 9.90
CA GLU A 1008 -34.56 6.06 9.41
C GLU A 1008 -35.87 5.48 9.96
N ASP A 1009 -35.92 4.18 10.22
CA ASP A 1009 -37.08 3.52 10.83
C ASP A 1009 -37.27 3.96 12.28
N LEU A 1010 -36.19 4.23 13.02
CA LEU A 1010 -36.26 4.82 14.36
C LEU A 1010 -36.74 6.27 14.29
N MET A 1011 -36.21 7.08 13.36
CA MET A 1011 -36.58 8.50 13.24
C MET A 1011 -38.05 8.70 12.86
N ARG A 1012 -38.63 7.74 12.13
CA ARG A 1012 -40.06 7.70 11.77
C ARG A 1012 -40.95 7.17 12.89
N HIS A 1013 -40.37 6.64 13.96
CA HIS A 1013 -41.14 6.12 15.07
C HIS A 1013 -42.01 7.22 15.69
N GLU A 1014 -43.22 6.84 16.05
CA GLU A 1014 -44.27 7.71 16.58
C GLU A 1014 -43.77 8.61 17.74
N TRP A 1015 -42.90 8.07 18.59
CA TRP A 1015 -42.25 8.79 19.70
C TRP A 1015 -41.49 10.06 19.29
N PHE A 1016 -40.91 10.12 18.09
CA PHE A 1016 -40.09 11.23 17.61
C PHE A 1016 -40.81 12.17 16.62
N THR A 1017 -42.11 11.97 16.39
CA THR A 1017 -42.88 12.68 15.35
C THR A 1017 -42.90 14.20 15.49
N ASP A 1018 -42.74 14.72 16.71
CA ASP A 1018 -42.71 16.14 17.05
C ASP A 1018 -41.29 16.75 17.01
N ILE A 1019 -40.25 15.95 16.73
CA ILE A 1019 -38.86 16.41 16.69
C ILE A 1019 -38.40 16.66 15.25
N SER A 1020 -37.86 17.86 15.01
CA SER A 1020 -37.11 18.12 13.78
C SER A 1020 -35.65 17.69 13.93
N PHE A 1021 -35.32 16.49 13.46
CA PHE A 1021 -33.95 15.97 13.46
C PHE A 1021 -32.94 16.89 12.77
N ARG A 1022 -33.37 17.67 11.76
CA ARG A 1022 -32.52 18.67 11.08
C ARG A 1022 -32.16 19.85 12.00
N LYS A 1023 -33.15 20.42 12.68
CA LYS A 1023 -32.93 21.51 13.65
C LYS A 1023 -32.11 21.01 14.83
N LEU A 1024 -32.40 19.78 15.28
CA LEU A 1024 -31.64 19.12 16.33
C LEU A 1024 -30.17 18.98 15.94
N LEU A 1025 -29.85 18.44 14.75
CA LEU A 1025 -28.48 18.27 14.25
C LEU A 1025 -27.70 19.59 14.16
N LYS A 1026 -28.39 20.69 13.81
CA LYS A 1026 -27.82 22.05 13.78
C LYS A 1026 -27.73 22.73 15.17
N LYS A 1027 -28.15 22.03 16.22
CA LYS A 1027 -28.26 22.53 17.58
C LYS A 1027 -29.18 23.75 17.75
N GLU A 1028 -30.23 23.83 16.95
CA GLU A 1028 -31.20 24.94 16.95
C GLU A 1028 -32.35 24.76 17.96
N ILE A 1029 -32.41 23.62 18.65
CA ILE A 1029 -33.46 23.31 19.64
C ILE A 1029 -32.90 23.56 21.05
N PRO A 1030 -33.38 24.53 21.82
CA PRO A 1030 -32.87 24.75 23.18
C PRO A 1030 -33.22 23.56 24.08
N ILE A 1031 -32.26 23.13 24.91
CA ILE A 1031 -32.43 22.09 25.93
C ILE A 1031 -32.26 22.77 27.28
N GLU A 1032 -33.13 22.46 28.24
CA GLU A 1032 -33.06 23.00 29.60
C GLU A 1032 -33.21 21.88 30.62
N ILE A 1033 -32.22 21.78 31.51
CA ILE A 1033 -32.20 20.83 32.63
C ILE A 1033 -32.02 21.65 33.92
N PRO A 1034 -33.13 22.08 34.57
CA PRO A 1034 -33.06 22.86 35.79
C PRO A 1034 -32.30 22.12 36.89
N GLY A 1035 -31.43 22.84 37.61
CA GLY A 1035 -30.66 22.29 38.73
C GLY A 1035 -29.44 21.46 38.34
N LEU A 1036 -29.13 21.30 37.05
CA LEU A 1036 -27.91 20.64 36.61
C LEU A 1036 -26.69 21.52 36.92
N VAL A 1037 -25.79 21.02 37.76
CA VAL A 1037 -24.56 21.72 38.15
C VAL A 1037 -23.34 21.18 37.40
N PRO A 1038 -22.40 22.04 36.98
CA PRO A 1038 -21.15 21.60 36.36
C PRO A 1038 -20.35 20.63 37.24
N VAL A 1039 -19.58 19.76 36.60
CA VAL A 1039 -18.63 18.88 37.31
C VAL A 1039 -17.55 19.73 37.95
N GLN A 1040 -17.26 19.46 39.22
CA GLN A 1040 -16.11 20.01 39.92
C GLN A 1040 -15.00 18.95 39.94
N PRO A 1041 -13.78 19.26 39.51
CA PRO A 1041 -12.69 18.29 39.53
C PRO A 1041 -12.26 18.02 40.98
N GLU A 1042 -11.97 16.75 41.29
CA GLU A 1042 -11.44 16.39 42.60
C GLU A 1042 -9.96 16.80 42.73
N PRO A 1043 -9.50 17.23 43.92
CA PRO A 1043 -8.08 17.49 44.17
C PRO A 1043 -7.25 16.21 43.96
N CYS A 1044 -6.17 16.27 43.19
CA CYS A 1044 -5.33 15.09 42.91
C CYS A 1044 -4.75 14.46 44.21
N PRO A 1045 -4.95 13.16 44.46
CA PRO A 1045 -4.44 12.50 45.67
C PRO A 1045 -2.94 12.11 45.55
N ARG A 1046 -2.05 12.81 46.29
CA ARG A 1046 -0.59 12.58 46.54
C ARG A 1046 0.34 12.82 45.34
N PHE A 1047 1.45 13.57 45.43
CA PHE A 1047 2.54 13.49 46.41
C PHE A 1047 2.58 14.61 47.45
N VAL A 1048 2.45 14.24 48.73
CA VAL A 1048 2.86 15.07 49.87
C VAL A 1048 4.20 14.50 50.34
N TYR A 1049 5.30 15.23 50.13
CA TYR A 1049 6.56 15.00 50.85
C TYR A 1049 6.86 16.23 51.70
N GLU A 1050 6.67 16.09 53.01
CA GLU A 1050 7.17 17.03 54.01
C GLU A 1050 8.69 17.24 53.80
N SER A 1051 9.10 18.51 53.82
CA SER A 1051 10.50 18.94 53.70
C SER A 1051 11.06 19.28 55.07
N ASP A 1052 12.09 18.56 55.51
CA ASP A 1052 13.15 19.15 56.33
C ASP A 1052 14.39 19.20 55.46
N ASP A 1053 14.56 20.34 54.78
CA ASP A 1053 15.84 20.98 54.45
C ASP A 1053 15.63 21.93 53.26
N GLY A 1054 15.88 23.21 53.53
CA GLY A 1054 15.62 24.32 52.63
C GLY A 1054 16.56 24.34 51.44
N ALA A 1055 16.01 24.03 50.26
CA ALA A 1055 16.45 24.56 48.97
C ALA A 1055 15.26 24.49 48.00
N ASP A 1056 15.04 25.57 47.26
CA ASP A 1056 13.86 25.86 46.42
C ASP A 1056 13.28 24.65 45.66
N ARG A 1057 12.00 24.32 45.92
CA ARG A 1057 11.25 23.22 45.27
C ARG A 1057 10.30 23.72 44.18
N LEU A 1058 10.22 22.97 43.08
CA LEU A 1058 9.35 23.19 41.90
C LEU A 1058 7.84 23.00 42.23
N PRO A 1059 6.92 23.67 41.52
CA PRO A 1059 5.48 23.59 41.75
C PRO A 1059 4.85 22.24 41.38
N ALA A 1060 3.76 21.86 42.04
CA ALA A 1060 3.03 20.58 41.88
C ALA A 1060 2.62 20.22 40.43
N ASN A 1061 2.61 21.20 39.52
CA ASN A 1061 2.37 21.00 38.09
C ASN A 1061 3.47 20.17 37.40
N VAL A 1062 4.65 20.07 38.01
CA VAL A 1062 5.79 19.40 37.39
C VAL A 1062 5.72 17.88 37.61
N SER A 1063 5.14 17.36 38.70
CA SER A 1063 5.22 15.92 39.02
C SER A 1063 4.40 15.00 38.10
N VAL A 1064 3.26 15.46 37.55
CA VAL A 1064 2.49 14.69 36.55
C VAL A 1064 3.25 14.59 35.22
N PHE A 1065 4.10 15.57 34.94
CA PHE A 1065 4.91 15.68 33.73
C PHE A 1065 6.42 15.43 33.94
N GLU A 1066 6.84 14.98 35.14
CA GLU A 1066 8.25 14.68 35.45
C GLU A 1066 8.58 13.20 35.24
N GLU A 1067 7.58 12.32 35.22
CA GLU A 1067 7.70 10.96 34.67
C GLU A 1067 7.59 10.92 33.13
N PHE A 1068 7.48 12.07 32.44
CA PHE A 1068 7.37 12.15 30.97
C PHE A 1068 8.67 11.99 30.19
#